data_AF-A0A2V8IUY0-F1
#
_entry.id   AF-A0A2V8IUY0-F1
#
_cell.length_a   1.000
_cell.length_b   1.000
_cell.length_c   1.000
_cell.angle_alpha   90.00
_cell.angle_beta   90.00
_cell.angle_gamma   90.00
#
_symmetry.space_group_name_H-M   'P 1'
#
loop_
_entity.id
_entity.type
_entity.pdbx_description
1 polymer ?
#
loop_
_entity_poly.entity_id
_entity_poly.type
_entity_poly.pdbx_seq_one_letter_code
_entity_poly.pdbx_strand_id
1 'polypeptide(L)'
;MPAFAIPDAELDAVVSYLEVLRSPATDHPTPGDAVAGERFFTGEGHCTRCHMVRGRGGILGPDLSNLARERRTPQIDHALREPGTSRSFRALSLRMRDGAALRGIAKYETPFDLGVVDLDGKFHSIPRPQVAEVTWERSLMPKMQASTEEMQNLMAYLTRLIVDRSPGATFRGHDAIGEGLTFEDIARPKAGEWPTYHGHLSGNRHSSLDQINTNNIARLAPAWTFPVPGAHGALQVTPLVVDGLMYVTAVNAVWALDARTGGEVWHYSRPRTPELVGDAAGGINRGVAVAGDRVFMETDHAHVIALHRIGGQLLWDVEMADHRLHYGGTSAPLVINDLVIAGVSGGDEGNRGFIDAYKASTGERVWRFWTVPAQGEPLSDTWVGKALEHPCASTWLTGTYDPDAQLLYWPTGNPCPDYNGDERKGNNLYSNSVVALEPTTGTLKWYFQFTPHDLHDWDATETPLLADVDFRGRPRKLLLHGDRNGFFYVLDRLTGEFLLAEPFVRNLTWATGIGRDGRPLLASGQAPTSEGTRACPSEAGATNWPSTAFSPATGFFYLMAEESCSIFTKNAQWWKRGESFYGGGTRHSPGDVSVKYLRALDVQTGKVAWEIPNVGGGILASGLMSTAGGLVFYGDSAGGALVAADAQTGKLLWHFNTGQSWKSSPMTYAIDGTQFIGIAAGSTIMTFALR
;
A
#
# COMPACT_ATOMS: atom_id res chain seq x y z
N MET A 1 19.09 -57.78 12.24
CA MET A 1 18.84 -58.25 10.87
C MET A 1 20.15 -58.74 10.28
N PRO A 2 20.24 -59.97 9.73
CA PRO A 2 21.44 -60.41 9.03
C PRO A 2 21.66 -59.52 7.79
N ALA A 3 22.93 -59.27 7.43
CA ALA A 3 23.26 -58.56 6.21
C ALA A 3 22.79 -59.40 5.01
N PHE A 4 22.03 -58.80 4.11
CA PHE A 4 21.62 -59.39 2.83
C PHE A 4 22.39 -58.67 1.72
N ALA A 5 22.93 -59.44 0.77
CA ALA A 5 23.66 -58.90 -0.37
C ALA A 5 22.64 -58.53 -1.47
N ILE A 6 22.54 -57.25 -1.79
CA ILE A 6 21.80 -56.75 -2.96
C ILE A 6 22.83 -56.57 -4.08
N PRO A 7 22.61 -57.10 -5.30
CA PRO A 7 23.45 -56.81 -6.47
C PRO A 7 23.54 -55.30 -6.72
N ASP A 8 24.70 -54.78 -7.15
CA ASP A 8 24.90 -53.33 -7.34
C ASP A 8 23.82 -52.68 -8.21
N ALA A 9 23.37 -53.35 -9.29
CA ALA A 9 22.28 -52.85 -10.14
C ALA A 9 20.92 -52.75 -9.42
N GLU A 10 20.61 -53.67 -8.51
CA GLU A 10 19.40 -53.60 -7.69
C GLU A 10 19.55 -52.55 -6.58
N LEU A 11 20.75 -52.38 -6.01
CA LEU A 11 21.04 -51.34 -5.05
C LEU A 11 20.90 -49.96 -5.69
N ASP A 12 21.46 -49.76 -6.87
CA ASP A 12 21.34 -48.52 -7.66
C ASP A 12 19.88 -48.24 -8.04
N ALA A 13 19.11 -49.27 -8.40
CA ALA A 13 17.67 -49.13 -8.66
C ALA A 13 16.90 -48.75 -7.39
N VAL A 14 17.22 -49.33 -6.24
CA VAL A 14 16.62 -48.98 -4.94
C VAL A 14 17.00 -47.56 -4.52
N VAL A 15 18.27 -47.16 -4.66
CA VAL A 15 18.74 -45.81 -4.36
C VAL A 15 18.07 -44.79 -5.28
N SER A 16 18.04 -45.04 -6.59
CA SER A 16 17.35 -44.17 -7.57
C SER A 16 15.85 -44.07 -7.25
N TYR A 17 15.21 -45.17 -6.88
CA TYR A 17 13.81 -45.16 -6.46
C TYR A 17 13.60 -44.37 -5.17
N LEU A 18 14.49 -44.51 -4.18
CA LEU A 18 14.44 -43.73 -2.93
C LEU A 18 14.68 -42.24 -3.16
N GLU A 19 15.55 -41.87 -4.09
CA GLU A 19 15.75 -40.48 -4.51
C GLU A 19 14.48 -39.92 -5.14
N VAL A 20 13.86 -40.63 -6.09
CA VAL A 20 12.56 -40.25 -6.68
C VAL A 20 11.46 -40.09 -5.62
N LEU A 21 11.46 -40.94 -4.58
CA LEU A 21 10.50 -40.85 -3.47
C LEU A 21 10.78 -39.71 -2.49
N ARG A 22 11.96 -39.09 -2.53
CA ARG A 22 12.38 -38.04 -1.58
C ARG A 22 12.51 -36.67 -2.24
N SER A 23 12.83 -36.62 -3.51
CA SER A 23 13.04 -35.39 -4.27
C SER A 23 11.72 -34.76 -4.72
N PRO A 24 11.68 -33.42 -4.88
CA PRO A 24 10.58 -32.72 -5.52
C PRO A 24 10.23 -33.32 -6.89
N ALA A 25 8.97 -33.22 -7.30
CA ALA A 25 8.52 -33.76 -8.57
C ALA A 25 9.20 -33.10 -9.78
N THR A 26 9.76 -31.89 -9.63
CA THR A 26 10.57 -31.23 -10.66
C THR A 26 11.77 -32.03 -11.10
N ASP A 27 12.38 -32.78 -10.19
CA ASP A 27 13.64 -33.47 -10.44
C ASP A 27 13.39 -34.78 -11.19
N HIS A 28 12.18 -35.32 -11.07
CA HIS A 28 11.73 -36.56 -11.69
C HIS A 28 10.29 -36.43 -12.23
N PRO A 29 10.09 -35.63 -13.28
CA PRO A 29 8.76 -35.40 -13.84
C PRO A 29 8.21 -36.68 -14.46
N THR A 30 6.90 -36.92 -14.29
CA THR A 30 6.25 -38.12 -14.82
C THR A 30 6.28 -38.12 -16.37
N PRO A 31 6.61 -39.25 -17.02
CA PRO A 31 6.50 -39.38 -18.48
C PRO A 31 5.05 -39.27 -18.96
N GLY A 32 4.79 -38.59 -20.08
CA GLY A 32 3.46 -38.43 -20.68
C GLY A 32 3.35 -37.15 -21.51
N ASP A 33 2.20 -36.93 -22.16
CA ASP A 33 1.90 -35.70 -22.88
C ASP A 33 1.35 -34.64 -21.91
N ALA A 34 2.22 -33.70 -21.51
CA ALA A 34 1.85 -32.61 -20.61
C ALA A 34 0.83 -31.63 -21.23
N VAL A 35 0.78 -31.50 -22.56
CA VAL A 35 -0.19 -30.64 -23.27
C VAL A 35 -1.56 -31.30 -23.28
N ALA A 36 -1.63 -32.62 -23.44
CA ALA A 36 -2.87 -33.36 -23.21
C ALA A 36 -3.31 -33.29 -21.74
N GLY A 37 -2.36 -33.36 -20.79
CA GLY A 37 -2.61 -33.21 -19.36
C GLY A 37 -3.19 -31.86 -18.97
N GLU A 38 -2.66 -30.77 -19.53
CA GLU A 38 -3.19 -29.42 -19.32
C GLU A 38 -4.60 -29.27 -19.90
N ARG A 39 -4.85 -29.83 -21.09
CA ARG A 39 -6.20 -29.85 -21.70
C ARG A 39 -7.19 -30.62 -20.84
N PHE A 40 -6.80 -31.77 -20.29
CA PHE A 40 -7.63 -32.50 -19.34
C PHE A 40 -7.88 -31.68 -18.07
N PHE A 41 -6.83 -31.10 -17.47
CA PHE A 41 -6.92 -30.28 -16.26
C PHE A 41 -7.91 -29.11 -16.41
N THR A 42 -7.84 -28.40 -17.54
CA THR A 42 -8.66 -27.22 -17.84
C THR A 42 -10.06 -27.56 -18.38
N GLY A 43 -10.21 -28.71 -19.02
CA GLY A 43 -11.44 -29.19 -19.64
C GLY A 43 -12.16 -30.25 -18.78
N GLU A 44 -12.08 -31.51 -19.22
CA GLU A 44 -12.86 -32.65 -18.71
C GLU A 44 -12.57 -33.00 -17.25
N GLY A 45 -11.33 -32.77 -16.78
CA GLY A 45 -10.94 -32.96 -15.38
C GLY A 45 -11.49 -31.88 -14.45
N HIS A 46 -12.02 -30.77 -14.99
CA HIS A 46 -12.64 -29.66 -14.25
C HIS A 46 -11.80 -29.13 -13.07
N CYS A 47 -10.48 -29.28 -13.10
CA CYS A 47 -9.61 -28.98 -11.97
C CYS A 47 -9.54 -27.47 -11.69
N THR A 48 -9.66 -26.66 -12.74
CA THR A 48 -9.70 -25.19 -12.68
C THR A 48 -10.90 -24.62 -11.94
N ARG A 49 -11.96 -25.40 -11.67
CA ARG A 49 -13.09 -24.92 -10.83
C ARG A 49 -12.66 -24.68 -9.38
N CYS A 50 -11.69 -25.44 -8.90
CA CYS A 50 -11.22 -25.34 -7.52
C CYS A 50 -9.80 -24.80 -7.43
N HIS A 51 -8.93 -25.20 -8.36
CA HIS A 51 -7.50 -24.93 -8.27
C HIS A 51 -7.07 -23.80 -9.20
N MET A 52 -6.17 -22.97 -8.68
CA MET A 52 -5.48 -21.97 -9.46
C MET A 52 -4.17 -22.55 -10.02
N VAL A 53 -3.87 -22.24 -11.28
CA VAL A 53 -2.55 -22.40 -11.88
C VAL A 53 -2.23 -21.13 -12.64
N ARG A 54 -1.14 -20.46 -12.27
CA ARG A 54 -0.61 -19.27 -12.91
C ARG A 54 -1.73 -18.23 -13.08
N GLY A 55 -2.35 -17.84 -11.97
CA GLY A 55 -3.43 -16.86 -11.95
C GLY A 55 -4.75 -17.27 -12.62
N ARG A 56 -4.88 -18.51 -13.13
CA ARG A 56 -6.11 -19.01 -13.77
C ARG A 56 -6.77 -20.11 -12.95
N GLY A 57 -8.08 -20.05 -12.80
CA GLY A 57 -8.89 -21.05 -12.10
C GLY A 57 -9.47 -20.53 -10.77
N GLY A 58 -9.94 -21.45 -9.94
CA GLY A 58 -10.71 -21.16 -8.73
C GLY A 58 -9.87 -21.02 -7.46
N ILE A 59 -10.55 -20.64 -6.38
CA ILE A 59 -9.94 -20.32 -5.08
C ILE A 59 -10.31 -21.28 -3.94
N LEU A 60 -11.12 -22.30 -4.25
CA LEU A 60 -11.62 -23.26 -3.27
C LEU A 60 -10.61 -24.37 -2.95
N GLY A 61 -9.58 -24.50 -3.77
CA GLY A 61 -8.43 -25.37 -3.57
C GLY A 61 -7.11 -24.58 -3.52
N PRO A 62 -6.00 -25.28 -3.26
CA PRO A 62 -4.67 -24.69 -3.30
C PRO A 62 -4.30 -24.19 -4.70
N ASP A 63 -3.47 -23.14 -4.72
CA ASP A 63 -2.70 -22.74 -5.89
C ASP A 63 -1.67 -23.84 -6.21
N LEU A 64 -1.71 -24.36 -7.44
CA LEU A 64 -0.86 -25.43 -7.94
C LEU A 64 0.27 -24.92 -8.84
N SER A 65 0.42 -23.60 -8.99
CA SER A 65 1.39 -22.99 -9.92
C SER A 65 2.82 -23.49 -9.72
N ASN A 66 3.18 -23.82 -8.49
CA ASN A 66 4.52 -24.28 -8.10
C ASN A 66 4.51 -25.70 -7.50
N LEU A 67 3.45 -26.47 -7.78
CA LEU A 67 3.19 -27.77 -7.20
C LEU A 67 4.39 -28.73 -7.29
N ALA A 68 5.08 -28.74 -8.44
CA ALA A 68 6.16 -29.68 -8.68
C ALA A 68 7.38 -29.45 -7.75
N ARG A 69 7.61 -28.21 -7.33
CA ARG A 69 8.67 -27.88 -6.34
C ARG A 69 8.24 -28.20 -4.91
N GLU A 70 6.93 -28.11 -4.63
CA GLU A 70 6.38 -28.20 -3.27
C GLU A 70 5.96 -29.62 -2.86
N ARG A 71 5.85 -30.53 -3.83
CA ARG A 71 5.37 -31.90 -3.63
C ARG A 71 6.22 -32.89 -4.41
N ARG A 72 6.24 -34.11 -3.90
CA ARG A 72 6.86 -35.27 -4.55
C ARG A 72 5.82 -35.97 -5.42
N THR A 73 6.25 -36.62 -6.49
CA THR A 73 5.35 -37.31 -7.44
C THR A 73 4.33 -38.24 -6.78
N PRO A 74 4.68 -39.10 -5.80
CA PRO A 74 3.71 -39.97 -5.13
C PRO A 74 2.66 -39.19 -4.31
N GLN A 75 3.00 -38.01 -3.81
CA GLN A 75 2.06 -37.18 -3.05
C GLN A 75 1.01 -36.55 -3.99
N ILE A 76 1.41 -36.18 -5.21
CA ILE A 76 0.50 -35.65 -6.23
C ILE A 76 -0.46 -36.76 -6.69
N ASP A 77 0.04 -37.95 -7.03
CA ASP A 77 -0.79 -39.08 -7.45
C ASP A 77 -1.78 -39.49 -6.34
N HIS A 78 -1.30 -39.58 -5.09
CA HIS A 78 -2.16 -39.88 -3.96
C HIS A 78 -3.27 -38.83 -3.76
N ALA A 79 -2.97 -37.54 -3.90
CA ALA A 79 -3.96 -36.47 -3.75
C ALA A 79 -5.08 -36.55 -4.82
N LEU A 80 -4.76 -37.01 -6.03
CA LEU A 80 -5.76 -37.22 -7.10
C LEU A 80 -6.64 -38.46 -6.83
N ARG A 81 -6.06 -39.55 -6.34
CA ARG A 81 -6.76 -40.83 -6.12
C ARG A 81 -7.54 -40.89 -4.81
N GLU A 82 -7.07 -40.21 -3.78
CA GLU A 82 -7.64 -40.21 -2.43
C GLU A 82 -7.73 -38.77 -1.88
N PRO A 83 -8.59 -37.92 -2.46
CA PRO A 83 -8.75 -36.56 -1.98
C PRO A 83 -9.28 -36.50 -0.54
N GLY A 84 -8.94 -35.43 0.18
CA GLY A 84 -9.38 -35.20 1.55
C GLY A 84 -8.53 -35.86 2.63
N THR A 85 -7.26 -36.15 2.32
CA THR A 85 -6.23 -36.45 3.33
C THR A 85 -5.56 -35.18 3.85
N SER A 86 -5.64 -34.07 3.10
CA SER A 86 -5.13 -32.76 3.50
C SER A 86 -6.07 -32.07 4.49
N ARG A 87 -5.49 -31.50 5.57
CA ARG A 87 -6.21 -30.71 6.56
C ARG A 87 -6.28 -29.21 6.23
N SER A 88 -5.61 -28.77 5.17
CA SER A 88 -5.42 -27.34 4.85
C SER A 88 -6.68 -26.65 4.32
N PHE A 89 -7.64 -27.41 3.77
CA PHE A 89 -8.91 -26.90 3.24
C PHE A 89 -10.05 -27.63 3.92
N ARG A 90 -10.66 -27.00 4.92
CA ARG A 90 -11.70 -27.62 5.75
C ARG A 90 -13.08 -27.38 5.13
N ALA A 91 -13.50 -28.33 4.31
CA ALA A 91 -14.81 -28.33 3.66
C ALA A 91 -15.95 -28.54 4.68
N LEU A 92 -17.06 -27.85 4.48
CA LEU A 92 -18.23 -27.97 5.35
C LEU A 92 -19.54 -27.63 4.64
N SER A 93 -20.63 -28.10 5.24
CA SER A 93 -22.00 -27.67 5.00
C SER A 93 -22.59 -27.12 6.30
N LEU A 94 -23.31 -26.00 6.22
CA LEU A 94 -24.00 -25.33 7.32
C LEU A 94 -25.49 -25.33 7.10
N ARG A 95 -26.22 -25.45 8.21
CA ARG A 95 -27.61 -25.03 8.29
C ARG A 95 -27.73 -23.92 9.31
N MET A 96 -28.28 -22.80 8.86
CA MET A 96 -28.56 -21.62 9.66
C MET A 96 -29.90 -21.79 10.39
N ARG A 97 -30.08 -21.06 11.50
CA ARG A 97 -31.31 -21.14 12.30
C ARG A 97 -32.54 -20.56 11.62
N ASP A 98 -32.35 -19.67 10.66
CA ASP A 98 -33.41 -19.13 9.79
C ASP A 98 -33.80 -20.10 8.66
N GLY A 99 -33.13 -21.24 8.55
CA GLY A 99 -33.35 -22.26 7.53
C GLY A 99 -32.44 -22.14 6.30
N ALA A 100 -31.62 -21.09 6.19
CA ALA A 100 -30.65 -20.99 5.10
C ALA A 100 -29.59 -22.10 5.18
N ALA A 101 -29.02 -22.48 4.05
CA ALA A 101 -27.95 -23.45 3.95
C ALA A 101 -26.76 -22.87 3.19
N LEU A 102 -25.55 -23.21 3.63
CA LEU A 102 -24.30 -22.78 3.00
C LEU A 102 -23.36 -23.97 2.88
N ARG A 103 -22.63 -24.08 1.78
CA ARG A 103 -21.57 -25.09 1.62
C ARG A 103 -20.31 -24.38 1.13
N GLY A 104 -19.15 -24.77 1.65
CA GLY A 104 -17.92 -24.05 1.33
C GLY A 104 -16.69 -24.53 2.10
N ILE A 105 -15.69 -23.66 2.16
CA ILE A 105 -14.42 -23.87 2.87
C ILE A 105 -14.38 -22.93 4.08
N ALA A 106 -14.23 -23.49 5.28
CA ALA A 106 -13.91 -22.69 6.47
C ALA A 106 -12.53 -22.05 6.33
N LYS A 107 -12.46 -20.76 6.63
CA LYS A 107 -11.22 -19.98 6.70
C LYS A 107 -10.72 -19.86 8.13
N TYR A 108 -11.63 -19.58 9.07
CA TYR A 108 -11.35 -19.65 10.50
C TYR A 108 -12.61 -20.11 11.25
N GLU A 109 -12.40 -20.55 12.49
CA GLU A 109 -13.46 -21.03 13.37
C GLU A 109 -13.13 -20.68 14.82
N THR A 110 -14.07 -20.02 15.51
CA THR A 110 -13.96 -19.75 16.93
C THR A 110 -15.25 -20.20 17.67
N PRO A 111 -15.28 -20.11 19.01
CA PRO A 111 -16.52 -20.28 19.76
C PRO A 111 -17.58 -19.19 19.50
N PHE A 112 -17.21 -18.06 18.88
CA PHE A 112 -18.09 -16.91 18.66
C PHE A 112 -18.53 -16.75 17.21
N ASP A 113 -17.68 -17.15 16.26
CA ASP A 113 -17.92 -16.96 14.83
C ASP A 113 -17.29 -18.07 13.96
N LEU A 114 -17.67 -18.07 12.69
CA LEU A 114 -17.18 -18.95 11.65
C LEU A 114 -17.04 -18.15 10.35
N GLY A 115 -15.84 -18.11 9.78
CA GLY A 115 -15.59 -17.53 8.46
C GLY A 115 -15.62 -18.59 7.38
N VAL A 116 -16.45 -18.43 6.36
CA VAL A 116 -16.62 -19.40 5.26
C VAL A 116 -16.52 -18.72 3.91
N VAL A 117 -15.79 -19.32 2.97
CA VAL A 117 -15.91 -18.99 1.55
C VAL A 117 -16.80 -20.04 0.90
N ASP A 118 -17.91 -19.61 0.31
CA ASP A 118 -18.88 -20.52 -0.33
C ASP A 118 -18.40 -21.02 -1.69
N LEU A 119 -19.21 -21.88 -2.33
CA LEU A 119 -18.87 -22.46 -3.63
C LEU A 119 -18.81 -21.44 -4.78
N ASP A 120 -19.39 -20.26 -4.59
CA ASP A 120 -19.37 -19.15 -5.55
C ASP A 120 -18.20 -18.19 -5.27
N GLY A 121 -17.37 -18.48 -4.26
CA GLY A 121 -16.20 -17.67 -3.91
C GLY A 121 -16.51 -16.44 -3.06
N LYS A 122 -17.72 -16.34 -2.48
CA LYS A 122 -18.10 -15.25 -1.58
C LYS A 122 -17.70 -15.56 -0.14
N PHE A 123 -17.14 -14.58 0.55
CA PHE A 123 -16.84 -14.67 1.98
C PHE A 123 -18.06 -14.35 2.84
N HIS A 124 -18.26 -15.15 3.89
CA HIS A 124 -19.31 -15.01 4.89
C HIS A 124 -18.70 -15.06 6.28
N SER A 125 -18.95 -14.02 7.08
CA SER A 125 -18.69 -14.01 8.52
C SER A 125 -19.97 -14.35 9.26
N ILE A 126 -19.97 -15.47 9.97
CA ILE A 126 -21.19 -16.05 10.55
C ILE A 126 -21.05 -16.15 12.07
N PRO A 127 -21.83 -15.37 12.84
CA PRO A 127 -21.91 -15.52 14.29
C PRO A 127 -22.43 -16.91 14.68
N ARG A 128 -21.79 -17.56 15.65
CA ARG A 128 -22.18 -18.90 16.13
C ARG A 128 -23.63 -19.02 16.58
N PRO A 129 -24.26 -18.02 17.23
CA PRO A 129 -25.68 -18.10 17.56
C PRO A 129 -26.60 -18.30 16.36
N GLN A 130 -26.19 -17.89 15.15
CA GLN A 130 -26.98 -18.06 13.92
C GLN A 130 -26.86 -19.46 13.31
N VAL A 131 -25.86 -20.24 13.72
CA VAL A 131 -25.62 -21.60 13.20
C VAL A 131 -26.50 -22.60 13.96
N ALA A 132 -27.26 -23.41 13.23
CA ALA A 132 -28.03 -24.52 13.78
C ALA A 132 -27.22 -25.82 13.77
N GLU A 133 -26.50 -26.07 12.68
CA GLU A 133 -25.76 -27.32 12.47
C GLU A 133 -24.55 -27.10 11.54
N VAL A 134 -23.45 -27.79 11.84
CA VAL A 134 -22.24 -27.82 11.00
C VAL A 134 -21.92 -29.28 10.68
N THR A 135 -21.82 -29.60 9.40
CA THR A 135 -21.38 -30.91 8.91
C THR A 135 -20.03 -30.73 8.23
N TRP A 136 -18.98 -31.31 8.81
CA TRP A 136 -17.64 -31.30 8.22
C TRP A 136 -17.51 -32.35 7.13
N GLU A 137 -16.98 -31.94 5.99
CA GLU A 137 -16.77 -32.80 4.84
C GLU A 137 -15.29 -33.17 4.71
N ARG A 138 -15.01 -34.38 4.23
CA ARG A 138 -13.62 -34.84 4.04
C ARG A 138 -12.90 -34.01 2.98
N SER A 139 -13.59 -33.63 1.90
CA SER A 139 -13.08 -32.76 0.84
C SER A 139 -14.22 -32.24 -0.04
N LEU A 140 -14.06 -31.05 -0.63
CA LEU A 140 -14.84 -30.63 -1.79
C LEU A 140 -14.33 -31.25 -3.10
N MET A 141 -13.07 -31.71 -3.12
CA MET A 141 -12.46 -32.32 -4.30
C MET A 141 -13.04 -33.72 -4.50
N PRO A 142 -13.70 -34.00 -5.64
CA PRO A 142 -14.15 -35.34 -5.96
C PRO A 142 -12.93 -36.24 -6.27
N LYS A 143 -13.09 -37.54 -6.06
CA LYS A 143 -12.08 -38.52 -6.51
C LYS A 143 -11.91 -38.40 -8.02
N MET A 144 -10.66 -38.29 -8.49
CA MET A 144 -10.39 -38.09 -9.91
C MET A 144 -10.86 -39.31 -10.71
N GLN A 145 -11.73 -39.04 -11.69
CA GLN A 145 -12.19 -40.02 -12.67
C GLN A 145 -11.46 -39.72 -13.98
N ALA A 146 -10.52 -40.60 -14.34
CA ALA A 146 -9.71 -40.46 -15.54
C ALA A 146 -9.31 -41.85 -16.04
N SER A 147 -9.16 -42.01 -17.36
CA SER A 147 -8.50 -43.18 -17.94
C SER A 147 -7.03 -43.26 -17.51
N THR A 148 -6.38 -44.42 -17.71
CA THR A 148 -4.96 -44.58 -17.38
C THR A 148 -4.10 -43.56 -18.14
N GLU A 149 -4.42 -43.31 -19.41
CA GLU A 149 -3.69 -42.36 -20.25
C GLU A 149 -3.94 -40.91 -19.81
N GLU A 150 -5.19 -40.53 -19.52
CA GLU A 150 -5.52 -39.21 -18.98
C GLU A 150 -4.82 -38.95 -17.66
N MET A 151 -4.81 -39.91 -16.74
CA MET A 151 -4.13 -39.80 -15.46
C MET A 151 -2.61 -39.64 -15.66
N GLN A 152 -2.01 -40.39 -16.59
CA GLN A 152 -0.59 -40.27 -16.90
C GLN A 152 -0.25 -38.89 -17.46
N ASN A 153 -1.05 -38.38 -18.41
CA ASN A 153 -0.86 -37.08 -19.02
C ASN A 153 -1.09 -35.94 -18.01
N LEU A 154 -2.12 -36.05 -17.15
CA LEU A 154 -2.36 -35.12 -16.05
C LEU A 154 -1.17 -35.07 -15.08
N MET A 155 -0.65 -36.24 -14.67
CA MET A 155 0.55 -36.31 -13.83
C MET A 155 1.74 -35.65 -14.53
N ALA A 156 1.95 -35.91 -15.81
CA ALA A 156 3.00 -35.28 -16.60
C ALA A 156 2.89 -33.74 -16.59
N TYR A 157 1.68 -33.19 -16.70
CA TYR A 157 1.45 -31.75 -16.55
C TYR A 157 1.77 -31.24 -15.14
N LEU A 158 1.17 -31.85 -14.10
CA LEU A 158 1.29 -31.41 -12.71
C LEU A 158 2.73 -31.48 -12.18
N THR A 159 3.51 -32.50 -12.54
CA THR A 159 4.93 -32.62 -12.14
C THR A 159 5.85 -31.66 -12.88
N ARG A 160 5.34 -30.86 -13.81
CA ARG A 160 6.07 -29.79 -14.51
C ARG A 160 5.59 -28.39 -14.12
N LEU A 161 4.62 -28.28 -13.21
CA LEU A 161 4.12 -27.00 -12.72
C LEU A 161 5.14 -26.34 -11.79
N ILE A 162 5.88 -25.41 -12.38
CA ILE A 162 6.79 -24.49 -11.70
C ILE A 162 6.50 -23.06 -12.15
N VAL A 163 6.62 -22.12 -11.20
CA VAL A 163 6.78 -20.70 -11.51
C VAL A 163 8.24 -20.38 -11.27
N ASP A 164 8.88 -19.74 -12.25
CA ASP A 164 10.18 -19.15 -12.00
C ASP A 164 9.98 -18.00 -10.99
N ARG A 165 10.54 -18.16 -9.80
CA ARG A 165 10.52 -17.14 -8.73
C ARG A 165 11.88 -16.47 -8.57
N SER A 166 12.78 -16.62 -9.55
CA SER A 166 14.07 -15.92 -9.55
C SER A 166 13.85 -14.40 -9.51
N PRO A 167 14.74 -13.61 -8.88
CA PRO A 167 14.63 -12.15 -8.87
C PRO A 167 14.54 -11.59 -10.30
N GLY A 168 13.44 -10.91 -10.63
CA GLY A 168 13.12 -10.39 -11.98
C GLY A 168 12.20 -11.27 -12.84
N ALA A 169 11.79 -12.46 -12.36
CA ALA A 169 10.84 -13.30 -13.08
C ALA A 169 9.42 -12.69 -13.01
N THR A 170 8.93 -12.18 -14.14
CA THR A 170 7.56 -11.66 -14.27
C THR A 170 6.60 -12.76 -14.71
N PHE A 171 5.39 -12.78 -14.14
CA PHE A 171 4.28 -13.60 -14.64
C PHE A 171 3.09 -12.69 -14.95
N ARG A 172 2.66 -12.66 -16.22
CA ARG A 172 1.52 -11.84 -16.66
C ARG A 172 0.20 -12.57 -16.45
N GLY A 173 -0.82 -11.82 -16.02
CA GLY A 173 -2.19 -12.33 -15.96
C GLY A 173 -2.76 -12.56 -17.36
N HIS A 174 -3.83 -13.35 -17.45
CA HIS A 174 -4.34 -13.84 -18.73
C HIS A 174 -5.85 -13.72 -18.95
N ASP A 175 -6.57 -13.11 -18.02
CA ASP A 175 -8.03 -12.95 -18.07
C ASP A 175 -8.42 -11.52 -17.69
N ALA A 176 -9.66 -11.11 -17.99
CA ALA A 176 -10.21 -9.87 -17.46
C ALA A 176 -10.15 -9.87 -15.91
N ILE A 177 -10.29 -8.70 -15.31
CA ILE A 177 -10.55 -8.61 -13.87
C ILE A 177 -11.84 -9.40 -13.60
N GLY A 178 -11.83 -10.30 -12.63
CA GLY A 178 -13.01 -11.06 -12.25
C GLY A 178 -14.10 -10.18 -11.66
N GLU A 179 -15.30 -10.72 -11.58
CA GLU A 179 -16.45 -10.03 -11.01
C GLU A 179 -16.20 -9.60 -9.55
N GLY A 180 -16.81 -8.49 -9.13
CA GLY A 180 -16.63 -7.97 -7.78
C GLY A 180 -16.73 -6.45 -7.75
N LEU A 181 -15.78 -5.82 -7.07
CA LEU A 181 -15.74 -4.38 -6.85
C LEU A 181 -15.57 -3.61 -8.17
N THR A 182 -16.57 -2.83 -8.57
CA THR A 182 -16.43 -1.98 -9.76
C THR A 182 -15.61 -0.73 -9.45
N PHE A 183 -15.13 -0.02 -10.46
CA PHE A 183 -14.50 1.28 -10.22
C PHE A 183 -15.47 2.30 -9.61
N GLU A 184 -16.76 2.23 -9.92
CA GLU A 184 -17.76 3.11 -9.29
C GLU A 184 -17.88 2.86 -7.78
N ASP A 185 -17.78 1.60 -7.33
CA ASP A 185 -17.74 1.28 -5.89
C ASP A 185 -16.50 1.86 -5.20
N ILE A 186 -15.40 2.10 -5.94
CA ILE A 186 -14.18 2.75 -5.41
C ILE A 186 -14.30 4.27 -5.45
N ALA A 187 -14.81 4.81 -6.56
CA ALA A 187 -14.93 6.25 -6.77
C ALA A 187 -16.01 6.87 -5.88
N ARG A 188 -17.09 6.12 -5.61
CA ARG A 188 -18.23 6.52 -4.79
C ARG A 188 -18.58 5.37 -3.82
N PRO A 189 -17.74 5.13 -2.80
CA PRO A 189 -17.94 4.01 -1.89
C PRO A 189 -19.25 4.13 -1.13
N LYS A 190 -19.83 2.96 -0.83
CA LYS A 190 -20.98 2.88 0.06
C LYS A 190 -20.59 3.42 1.43
N ALA A 191 -21.53 4.06 2.11
CA ALA A 191 -21.30 4.53 3.48
C ALA A 191 -20.83 3.35 4.35
N GLY A 192 -19.65 3.48 4.97
CA GLY A 192 -19.06 2.42 5.76
C GLY A 192 -17.93 1.64 5.08
N GLU A 193 -17.67 1.84 3.79
CA GLU A 193 -16.50 1.27 3.11
C GLU A 193 -15.32 2.24 3.11
N TRP A 194 -14.11 1.68 3.02
CA TRP A 194 -12.85 2.41 2.92
C TRP A 194 -11.98 1.71 1.86
N PRO A 195 -12.24 1.93 0.55
CA PRO A 195 -11.64 1.15 -0.54
C PRO A 195 -10.28 1.63 -1.04
N THR A 196 -9.78 2.79 -0.59
CA THR A 196 -8.45 3.32 -1.00
C THR A 196 -7.58 3.67 0.21
N TYR A 197 -6.27 3.86 0.00
CA TYR A 197 -5.34 4.29 1.04
C TYR A 197 -5.85 5.52 1.82
N HIS A 198 -6.53 6.44 1.13
CA HIS A 198 -7.14 7.63 1.72
C HIS A 198 -8.64 7.50 2.06
N GLY A 199 -9.25 6.35 1.82
CA GLY A 199 -10.71 6.12 1.94
C GLY A 199 -11.48 6.61 0.71
N HIS A 200 -11.13 7.78 0.18
CA HIS A 200 -11.66 8.34 -1.06
C HIS A 200 -10.54 8.69 -2.04
N LEU A 201 -10.86 8.69 -3.34
CA LEU A 201 -9.92 9.10 -4.39
C LEU A 201 -9.45 10.55 -4.25
N SER A 202 -10.20 11.40 -3.54
CA SER A 202 -9.85 12.80 -3.26
C SER A 202 -8.71 12.98 -2.27
N GLY A 203 -8.28 11.95 -1.53
CA GLY A 203 -7.27 12.11 -0.49
C GLY A 203 -7.78 12.78 0.80
N ASN A 204 -9.07 13.11 0.92
CA ASN A 204 -9.57 14.01 1.98
C ASN A 204 -9.63 13.40 3.39
N ARG A 205 -9.59 12.06 3.50
CA ARG A 205 -9.70 11.29 4.75
C ARG A 205 -10.84 11.75 5.67
N HIS A 206 -11.95 12.16 5.06
CA HIS A 206 -13.20 12.48 5.75
C HIS A 206 -14.19 11.34 5.58
N SER A 207 -14.76 10.85 6.67
CA SER A 207 -15.87 9.90 6.63
C SER A 207 -17.20 10.58 6.92
N SER A 208 -18.23 10.24 6.14
CA SER A 208 -19.60 10.68 6.38
C SER A 208 -20.29 9.96 7.56
N LEU A 209 -19.63 8.98 8.18
CA LEU A 209 -20.18 8.29 9.35
C LEU A 209 -20.18 9.18 10.59
N ASP A 210 -21.29 9.17 11.33
CA ASP A 210 -21.55 10.03 12.49
C ASP A 210 -22.06 9.27 13.74
N GLN A 211 -22.13 7.93 13.66
CA GLN A 211 -22.56 7.10 14.80
C GLN A 211 -21.66 7.36 16.01
N ILE A 212 -20.35 7.45 15.81
CA ILE A 212 -19.37 7.92 16.79
C ILE A 212 -19.24 9.44 16.62
N ASN A 213 -19.62 10.19 17.66
CA ASN A 213 -19.62 11.64 17.65
C ASN A 213 -19.25 12.24 19.01
N THR A 214 -19.13 13.55 19.07
CA THR A 214 -18.72 14.30 20.26
C THR A 214 -19.56 14.02 21.52
N ASN A 215 -20.81 13.58 21.39
CA ASN A 215 -21.68 13.29 22.54
C ASN A 215 -21.48 11.88 23.13
N ASN A 216 -20.95 10.94 22.35
CA ASN A 216 -20.86 9.54 22.76
C ASN A 216 -19.46 8.93 22.69
N ILE A 217 -18.46 9.68 22.19
CA ILE A 217 -17.06 9.24 22.06
C ILE A 217 -16.46 8.69 23.36
N ALA A 218 -16.92 9.16 24.52
CA ALA A 218 -16.50 8.65 25.83
C ALA A 218 -16.77 7.14 26.04
N ARG A 219 -17.66 6.52 25.25
CA ARG A 219 -17.98 5.08 25.30
C ARG A 219 -17.19 4.24 24.31
N LEU A 220 -16.32 4.85 23.50
CA LEU A 220 -15.49 4.14 22.54
C LEU A 220 -14.51 3.22 23.28
N ALA A 221 -14.44 1.96 22.88
CA ALA A 221 -13.57 0.96 23.48
C ALA A 221 -13.01 -0.02 22.43
N PRO A 222 -11.89 -0.71 22.72
CA PRO A 222 -11.37 -1.74 21.84
C PRO A 222 -12.43 -2.80 21.52
N ALA A 223 -12.58 -3.10 20.23
CA ALA A 223 -13.47 -4.12 19.71
C ALA A 223 -12.72 -5.43 19.45
N TRP A 224 -11.62 -5.36 18.69
CA TRP A 224 -10.71 -6.48 18.48
C TRP A 224 -9.30 -5.99 18.13
N THR A 225 -8.33 -6.90 18.20
CA THR A 225 -6.94 -6.65 17.81
C THR A 225 -6.36 -7.82 17.02
N PHE A 226 -5.45 -7.53 16.10
CA PHE A 226 -4.72 -8.52 15.31
C PHE A 226 -3.22 -8.19 15.30
N PRO A 227 -2.39 -8.94 16.04
CA PRO A 227 -0.94 -8.82 15.97
C PRO A 227 -0.45 -9.33 14.60
N VAL A 228 0.21 -8.50 13.81
CA VAL A 228 0.67 -8.88 12.46
C VAL A 228 1.90 -9.79 12.59
N PRO A 229 1.82 -11.09 12.22
CA PRO A 229 2.93 -12.01 12.39
C PRO A 229 4.16 -11.59 11.59
N GLY A 230 5.34 -11.59 12.23
CA GLY A 230 6.60 -11.24 11.58
C GLY A 230 6.80 -9.74 11.30
N ALA A 231 5.83 -8.88 11.66
CA ALA A 231 6.03 -7.44 11.62
C ALA A 231 6.94 -6.99 12.77
N HIS A 232 7.93 -6.17 12.45
CA HIS A 232 8.84 -5.56 13.41
C HIS A 232 8.71 -4.03 13.34
N GLY A 233 8.58 -3.39 14.50
CA GLY A 233 8.42 -1.93 14.58
C GLY A 233 7.02 -1.44 14.20
N ALA A 234 6.93 -0.14 13.89
CA ALA A 234 5.67 0.52 13.56
C ALA A 234 5.33 0.38 12.08
N LEU A 235 4.19 -0.25 11.80
CA LEU A 235 3.64 -0.40 10.45
C LEU A 235 3.14 0.94 9.89
N GLN A 236 3.25 1.09 8.56
CA GLN A 236 2.74 2.27 7.84
C GLN A 236 1.46 2.06 7.05
N VAL A 237 0.90 0.86 7.11
CA VAL A 237 -0.34 0.52 6.43
C VAL A 237 -1.50 1.36 6.95
N THR A 238 -2.29 1.92 6.03
CA THR A 238 -3.70 2.23 6.31
C THR A 238 -4.53 1.02 5.92
N PRO A 239 -5.23 0.35 6.86
CA PRO A 239 -6.12 -0.75 6.51
C PRO A 239 -7.19 -0.34 5.51
N LEU A 240 -7.52 -1.26 4.61
CA LEU A 240 -8.59 -1.12 3.63
C LEU A 240 -9.76 -2.00 4.00
N VAL A 241 -11.01 -1.53 3.89
CA VAL A 241 -12.20 -2.33 4.19
C VAL A 241 -13.23 -2.23 3.06
N VAL A 242 -13.54 -3.37 2.44
CA VAL A 242 -14.55 -3.53 1.37
C VAL A 242 -15.24 -4.87 1.49
N ASP A 243 -16.56 -4.93 1.29
CA ASP A 243 -17.38 -6.14 1.44
C ASP A 243 -17.13 -6.95 2.73
N GLY A 244 -16.84 -6.25 3.84
CA GLY A 244 -16.59 -6.87 5.14
C GLY A 244 -15.23 -7.55 5.31
N LEU A 245 -14.32 -7.44 4.33
CA LEU A 245 -12.92 -7.85 4.46
C LEU A 245 -12.03 -6.65 4.70
N MET A 246 -11.07 -6.81 5.62
CA MET A 246 -10.01 -5.85 5.88
C MET A 246 -8.68 -6.35 5.28
N TYR A 247 -8.00 -5.51 4.50
CA TYR A 247 -6.65 -5.80 3.99
C TYR A 247 -5.61 -5.00 4.77
N VAL A 248 -4.58 -5.70 5.24
CA VAL A 248 -3.46 -5.11 5.97
C VAL A 248 -2.14 -5.65 5.44
N THR A 249 -1.08 -4.84 5.50
CA THR A 249 0.22 -5.17 4.92
C THR A 249 1.36 -5.06 5.91
N ALA A 250 2.40 -5.81 5.59
CA ALA A 250 3.78 -5.56 5.97
C ALA A 250 4.61 -5.58 4.67
N VAL A 251 5.93 -5.34 4.73
CA VAL A 251 6.83 -5.17 3.57
C VAL A 251 6.44 -5.96 2.30
N ASN A 252 6.49 -7.29 2.37
CA ASN A 252 6.20 -8.21 1.25
C ASN A 252 5.07 -9.18 1.64
N ALA A 253 4.09 -8.71 2.41
CA ALA A 253 3.01 -9.55 2.93
C ALA A 253 1.67 -8.82 3.00
N VAL A 254 0.58 -9.56 2.75
CA VAL A 254 -0.81 -9.09 2.83
C VAL A 254 -1.64 -10.10 3.60
N TRP A 255 -2.46 -9.62 4.52
CA TRP A 255 -3.50 -10.40 5.18
C TRP A 255 -4.88 -9.88 4.77
N ALA A 256 -5.81 -10.78 4.55
CA ALA A 256 -7.23 -10.47 4.59
C ALA A 256 -7.81 -10.95 5.92
N LEU A 257 -8.49 -10.06 6.61
CA LEU A 257 -9.14 -10.31 7.90
C LEU A 257 -10.65 -10.10 7.75
N ASP A 258 -11.46 -10.84 8.51
CA ASP A 258 -12.84 -10.44 8.74
C ASP A 258 -12.84 -9.11 9.50
N ALA A 259 -13.35 -8.05 8.88
CA ALA A 259 -13.36 -6.73 9.47
C ALA A 259 -14.27 -6.64 10.71
N ARG A 260 -15.17 -7.61 10.95
CA ARG A 260 -15.99 -7.67 12.18
C ARG A 260 -15.19 -8.11 13.39
N THR A 261 -14.31 -9.09 13.25
CA THR A 261 -13.72 -9.81 14.39
C THR A 261 -12.20 -9.94 14.37
N GLY A 262 -11.54 -9.60 13.26
CA GLY A 262 -10.11 -9.76 13.07
C GLY A 262 -9.67 -11.18 12.71
N GLY A 263 -10.62 -12.09 12.43
CA GLY A 263 -10.32 -13.46 12.02
C GLY A 263 -9.57 -13.52 10.69
N GLU A 264 -8.43 -14.21 10.65
CA GLU A 264 -7.64 -14.34 9.41
C GLU A 264 -8.37 -15.19 8.36
N VAL A 265 -8.59 -14.62 7.19
CA VAL A 265 -9.24 -15.28 6.05
C VAL A 265 -8.20 -15.92 5.14
N TRP A 266 -7.14 -15.18 4.83
CA TRP A 266 -5.96 -15.68 4.14
C TRP A 266 -4.76 -14.76 4.40
N HIS A 267 -3.57 -15.28 4.16
CA HIS A 267 -2.32 -14.57 4.25
C HIS A 267 -1.40 -14.94 3.09
N TYR A 268 -0.76 -13.93 2.52
CA TYR A 268 0.28 -14.05 1.51
C TYR A 268 1.57 -13.39 2.01
N SER A 269 2.72 -14.04 1.80
CA SER A 269 4.03 -13.46 2.16
C SER A 269 5.14 -13.92 1.23
N ARG A 270 6.17 -13.06 1.07
CA ARG A 270 7.47 -13.42 0.49
C ARG A 270 8.62 -12.98 1.39
N PRO A 271 9.81 -13.60 1.26
CA PRO A 271 11.02 -13.10 1.91
C PRO A 271 11.33 -11.64 1.52
N ARG A 272 12.06 -10.95 2.39
CA ARG A 272 12.62 -9.64 2.09
C ARG A 272 13.78 -9.78 1.09
N THR A 273 13.94 -8.78 0.24
CA THR A 273 15.02 -8.77 -0.75
C THR A 273 16.33 -8.36 -0.08
N PRO A 274 17.40 -9.17 -0.19
CA PRO A 274 18.71 -8.82 0.35
C PRO A 274 19.34 -7.68 -0.47
N GLU A 275 20.31 -6.98 0.12
CA GLU A 275 21.14 -5.95 -0.55
C GLU A 275 20.38 -4.72 -1.08
N LEU A 276 19.13 -4.52 -0.67
CA LEU A 276 18.44 -3.25 -0.88
C LEU A 276 19.07 -2.13 -0.03
N VAL A 277 18.92 -0.90 -0.52
CA VAL A 277 19.28 0.35 0.17
C VAL A 277 18.06 1.27 0.27
N GLY A 278 18.18 2.36 1.03
CA GLY A 278 17.12 3.34 1.22
C GLY A 278 15.89 2.82 1.97
N ASP A 279 14.79 3.53 1.84
CA ASP A 279 13.54 3.29 2.58
C ASP A 279 12.94 1.89 2.37
N ALA A 280 13.05 1.34 1.17
CA ALA A 280 12.56 -0.01 0.88
C ALA A 280 13.35 -1.09 1.68
N ALA A 281 14.65 -0.86 1.92
CA ALA A 281 15.47 -1.69 2.81
C ALA A 281 15.07 -1.56 4.29
N GLY A 282 14.29 -0.55 4.66
CA GLY A 282 13.63 -0.43 5.97
C GLY A 282 12.41 -1.34 6.12
N GLY A 283 11.87 -1.88 5.02
CA GLY A 283 10.67 -2.72 5.02
C GLY A 283 9.37 -1.92 5.11
N ILE A 284 9.36 -0.68 4.60
CA ILE A 284 8.19 0.18 4.56
C ILE A 284 7.20 -0.34 3.51
N ASN A 285 5.92 -0.41 3.89
CA ASN A 285 4.79 -0.63 2.98
C ASN A 285 3.57 0.11 3.53
N ARG A 286 2.87 0.86 2.66
CA ARG A 286 1.76 1.74 3.06
C ARG A 286 0.37 1.20 2.77
N GLY A 287 0.27 0.04 2.11
CA GLY A 287 -1.00 -0.66 1.93
C GLY A 287 -1.16 -1.30 0.56
N VAL A 288 -2.43 -1.53 0.21
CA VAL A 288 -2.83 -2.13 -1.06
C VAL A 288 -3.81 -1.23 -1.82
N ALA A 289 -4.18 -1.64 -3.03
CA ALA A 289 -5.38 -1.20 -3.72
C ALA A 289 -6.28 -2.40 -4.03
N VAL A 290 -7.55 -2.17 -4.38
CA VAL A 290 -8.51 -3.24 -4.72
C VAL A 290 -9.26 -2.90 -5.99
N ALA A 291 -9.57 -3.91 -6.81
CA ALA A 291 -10.48 -3.81 -7.96
C ALA A 291 -11.00 -5.19 -8.35
N GLY A 292 -12.30 -5.32 -8.60
CA GLY A 292 -12.97 -6.58 -8.94
C GLY A 292 -12.66 -7.69 -7.93
N ASP A 293 -12.00 -8.73 -8.42
CA ASP A 293 -11.55 -9.89 -7.66
C ASP A 293 -10.11 -9.76 -7.14
N ARG A 294 -9.48 -8.58 -7.18
CA ARG A 294 -8.03 -8.40 -6.96
C ARG A 294 -7.67 -7.44 -5.84
N VAL A 295 -6.50 -7.71 -5.27
CA VAL A 295 -5.74 -6.84 -4.36
C VAL A 295 -4.37 -6.58 -4.98
N PHE A 296 -3.94 -5.32 -5.06
CA PHE A 296 -2.66 -4.91 -5.64
C PHE A 296 -1.71 -4.36 -4.59
N MET A 297 -0.44 -4.73 -4.64
CA MET A 297 0.57 -4.29 -3.67
C MET A 297 1.91 -4.05 -4.36
N GLU A 298 2.65 -3.02 -3.92
CA GLU A 298 4.07 -2.87 -4.24
C GLU A 298 4.93 -3.76 -3.33
N THR A 299 6.05 -4.28 -3.85
CA THR A 299 7.05 -5.01 -3.06
C THR A 299 8.32 -4.18 -2.84
N ASP A 300 9.13 -4.57 -1.85
CA ASP A 300 10.39 -3.87 -1.52
C ASP A 300 11.36 -3.71 -2.70
N HIS A 301 11.32 -4.63 -3.66
CA HIS A 301 12.20 -4.68 -4.84
C HIS A 301 11.54 -4.10 -6.10
N ALA A 302 10.63 -3.14 -5.94
CA ALA A 302 9.98 -2.42 -7.03
C ALA A 302 9.19 -3.31 -8.01
N HIS A 303 8.40 -4.25 -7.50
CA HIS A 303 7.37 -4.92 -8.28
C HIS A 303 5.97 -4.43 -7.89
N VAL A 304 5.02 -4.54 -8.81
CA VAL A 304 3.59 -4.57 -8.49
C VAL A 304 3.11 -6.00 -8.65
N ILE A 305 2.33 -6.47 -7.68
CA ILE A 305 1.68 -7.79 -7.75
C ILE A 305 0.16 -7.66 -7.67
N ALA A 306 -0.56 -8.64 -8.20
CA ALA A 306 -1.97 -8.84 -7.95
C ALA A 306 -2.23 -10.17 -7.25
N LEU A 307 -3.08 -10.14 -6.23
CA LEU A 307 -3.56 -11.29 -5.49
C LEU A 307 -5.08 -11.42 -5.64
N HIS A 308 -5.62 -12.62 -5.59
CA HIS A 308 -7.06 -12.82 -5.53
C HIS A 308 -7.61 -12.35 -4.17
N ARG A 309 -8.60 -11.46 -4.20
CA ARG A 309 -9.14 -10.72 -3.05
C ARG A 309 -9.69 -11.60 -1.92
N ILE A 310 -10.30 -12.73 -2.26
CA ILE A 310 -10.91 -13.67 -1.30
C ILE A 310 -10.01 -14.88 -0.99
N GLY A 311 -9.05 -15.18 -1.86
CA GLY A 311 -8.30 -16.43 -1.82
C GLY A 311 -6.81 -16.28 -1.51
N GLY A 312 -6.25 -15.09 -1.75
CA GLY A 312 -4.85 -14.75 -1.50
C GLY A 312 -3.85 -15.30 -2.53
N GLN A 313 -4.31 -16.02 -3.56
CA GLN A 313 -3.43 -16.58 -4.59
C GLN A 313 -2.84 -15.49 -5.49
N LEU A 314 -1.61 -15.68 -5.97
CA LEU A 314 -0.93 -14.74 -6.87
C LEU A 314 -1.50 -14.84 -8.29
N LEU A 315 -2.00 -13.72 -8.80
CA LEU A 315 -2.61 -13.61 -10.13
C LEU A 315 -1.61 -13.11 -11.18
N TRP A 316 -0.75 -12.16 -10.81
CA TRP A 316 0.38 -11.70 -11.64
C TRP A 316 1.41 -10.95 -10.80
N ASP A 317 2.60 -10.80 -11.37
CA ASP A 317 3.77 -10.19 -10.76
C ASP A 317 4.63 -9.54 -11.84
N VAL A 318 4.84 -8.23 -11.75
CA VAL A 318 5.59 -7.46 -12.74
C VAL A 318 6.60 -6.53 -12.09
N GLU A 319 7.82 -6.54 -12.62
CA GLU A 319 8.90 -5.64 -12.24
C GLU A 319 8.61 -4.24 -12.80
N MET A 320 8.60 -3.23 -11.92
CA MET A 320 8.52 -1.82 -12.34
C MET A 320 9.89 -1.34 -12.80
N ALA A 321 10.95 -1.65 -12.04
CA ALA A 321 12.32 -1.28 -12.34
C ALA A 321 13.32 -2.18 -11.58
N ASP A 322 14.55 -2.26 -12.11
CA ASP A 322 15.60 -3.10 -11.51
C ASP A 322 16.04 -2.56 -10.15
N HIS A 323 15.71 -3.29 -9.08
CA HIS A 323 16.10 -2.94 -7.71
C HIS A 323 17.62 -2.83 -7.50
N ARG A 324 18.44 -3.43 -8.37
CA ARG A 324 19.90 -3.27 -8.33
C ARG A 324 20.35 -1.86 -8.70
N LEU A 325 19.46 -1.06 -9.30
CA LEU A 325 19.60 0.37 -9.55
C LEU A 325 18.92 1.21 -8.45
N HIS A 326 18.71 0.62 -7.26
CA HIS A 326 18.13 1.23 -6.06
C HIS A 326 16.65 1.61 -6.15
N TYR A 327 15.92 1.10 -7.14
CA TYR A 327 14.47 1.23 -7.15
C TYR A 327 13.85 0.32 -6.07
N GLY A 328 12.87 0.86 -5.35
CA GLY A 328 12.06 0.10 -4.40
C GLY A 328 10.59 0.47 -4.49
N GLY A 329 9.74 -0.28 -3.81
CA GLY A 329 8.31 0.01 -3.66
C GLY A 329 7.95 0.21 -2.19
N THR A 330 7.24 1.29 -1.87
CA THR A 330 6.82 1.61 -0.50
C THR A 330 5.40 2.17 -0.45
N SER A 331 4.82 2.54 -1.59
CA SER A 331 3.52 3.21 -1.67
C SER A 331 2.37 2.20 -1.69
N ALA A 332 1.14 2.66 -1.44
CA ALA A 332 -0.03 1.89 -1.81
C ALA A 332 -0.39 2.24 -3.26
N PRO A 333 -0.64 1.25 -4.16
CA PRO A 333 -1.11 1.56 -5.50
C PRO A 333 -2.43 2.33 -5.51
N LEU A 334 -2.78 2.93 -6.65
CA LEU A 334 -4.07 3.59 -6.88
C LEU A 334 -4.77 2.96 -8.08
N VAL A 335 -6.01 2.51 -7.90
CA VAL A 335 -6.82 1.98 -9.02
C VAL A 335 -7.61 3.12 -9.65
N ILE A 336 -7.54 3.24 -10.98
CA ILE A 336 -8.36 4.14 -11.80
C ILE A 336 -8.91 3.35 -12.98
N ASN A 337 -10.22 3.12 -13.02
CA ASN A 337 -10.85 2.25 -14.02
C ASN A 337 -10.19 0.85 -14.07
N ASP A 338 -9.62 0.48 -15.21
CA ASP A 338 -8.91 -0.78 -15.46
C ASP A 338 -7.39 -0.69 -15.24
N LEU A 339 -6.91 0.42 -14.68
CA LEU A 339 -5.49 0.70 -14.45
C LEU A 339 -5.13 0.66 -12.97
N VAL A 340 -3.94 0.13 -12.68
CA VAL A 340 -3.24 0.23 -11.39
C VAL A 340 -2.10 1.20 -11.58
N ILE A 341 -2.18 2.34 -10.91
CA ILE A 341 -1.14 3.37 -10.90
C ILE A 341 -0.20 3.11 -9.72
N ALA A 342 1.10 3.16 -9.97
CA ALA A 342 2.13 2.95 -8.97
C ALA A 342 3.24 4.00 -9.09
N GLY A 343 3.76 4.41 -7.94
CA GLY A 343 4.94 5.26 -7.82
C GLY A 343 6.20 4.41 -7.62
N VAL A 344 7.30 5.06 -7.26
CA VAL A 344 8.56 4.38 -6.97
C VAL A 344 9.30 5.06 -5.82
N SER A 345 10.02 4.27 -5.03
CA SER A 345 10.92 4.73 -3.96
C SER A 345 12.36 4.83 -4.45
N GLY A 346 13.20 5.50 -3.66
CA GLY A 346 14.64 5.66 -3.91
C GLY A 346 15.06 7.13 -4.07
N GLY A 347 14.31 8.04 -3.42
CA GLY A 347 14.49 9.49 -3.51
C GLY A 347 15.87 9.98 -3.11
N ASP A 348 16.66 9.14 -2.44
CA ASP A 348 17.97 9.51 -1.94
C ASP A 348 19.05 8.62 -2.53
N GLU A 349 18.77 7.86 -3.61
CA GLU A 349 19.67 6.83 -4.13
C GLU A 349 20.14 7.10 -5.56
N GLY A 350 19.85 8.28 -6.10
CA GLY A 350 20.24 8.70 -7.46
C GLY A 350 19.52 7.96 -8.57
N ASN A 351 18.35 7.37 -8.30
CA ASN A 351 17.51 6.76 -9.32
C ASN A 351 16.75 7.85 -10.13
N ARG A 352 16.02 7.50 -11.19
CA ARG A 352 15.18 8.46 -11.94
C ARG A 352 13.72 8.17 -11.63
N GLY A 353 13.04 9.07 -10.93
CA GLY A 353 11.65 8.87 -10.52
C GLY A 353 10.68 8.72 -11.70
N PHE A 354 9.60 7.98 -11.46
CA PHE A 354 8.56 7.77 -12.46
C PHE A 354 7.20 7.47 -11.81
N ILE A 355 6.14 7.54 -12.61
CA ILE A 355 4.80 7.04 -12.30
C ILE A 355 4.45 6.08 -13.43
N ASP A 356 3.97 4.89 -13.08
CA ASP A 356 3.54 3.89 -14.06
C ASP A 356 2.06 3.59 -13.93
N ALA A 357 1.43 3.26 -15.05
CA ALA A 357 0.13 2.59 -15.08
C ALA A 357 0.23 1.19 -15.64
N TYR A 358 -0.45 0.25 -15.01
CA TYR A 358 -0.51 -1.15 -15.40
C TYR A 358 -1.96 -1.57 -15.63
N LYS A 359 -2.22 -2.41 -16.63
CA LYS A 359 -3.53 -3.06 -16.76
C LYS A 359 -3.76 -3.94 -15.53
N ALA A 360 -4.84 -3.69 -14.80
CA ALA A 360 -5.20 -4.42 -13.59
C ALA A 360 -5.40 -5.94 -13.82
N SER A 361 -5.80 -6.33 -15.04
CA SER A 361 -5.99 -7.72 -15.47
C SER A 361 -4.67 -8.49 -15.63
N THR A 362 -3.68 -7.88 -16.29
CA THR A 362 -2.50 -8.59 -16.82
C THR A 362 -1.17 -8.15 -16.20
N GLY A 363 -1.11 -6.97 -15.57
CA GLY A 363 0.14 -6.33 -15.15
C GLY A 363 0.91 -5.71 -16.33
N GLU A 364 0.34 -5.61 -17.52
CA GLU A 364 1.01 -4.94 -18.65
C GLU A 364 1.14 -3.44 -18.38
N ARG A 365 2.36 -2.90 -18.39
CA ARG A 365 2.59 -1.45 -18.30
C ARG A 365 2.02 -0.75 -19.53
N VAL A 366 1.06 0.15 -19.32
CA VAL A 366 0.39 0.95 -20.34
C VAL A 366 1.19 2.20 -20.66
N TRP A 367 1.63 2.92 -19.64
CA TRP A 367 2.45 4.11 -19.78
C TRP A 367 3.40 4.28 -18.60
N ARG A 368 4.44 5.08 -18.84
CA ARG A 368 5.36 5.61 -17.83
C ARG A 368 5.48 7.11 -18.01
N PHE A 369 5.30 7.87 -16.93
CA PHE A 369 5.68 9.28 -16.85
C PHE A 369 6.96 9.39 -16.03
N TRP A 370 8.05 9.86 -16.63
CA TRP A 370 9.29 10.15 -15.89
C TRP A 370 9.17 11.52 -15.23
N THR A 371 9.45 11.60 -13.92
CA THR A 371 9.37 12.86 -13.16
C THR A 371 10.59 13.74 -13.36
N VAL A 372 11.62 13.24 -14.03
CA VAL A 372 12.78 14.00 -14.49
C VAL A 372 12.93 13.80 -15.99
N PRO A 373 13.09 14.84 -16.82
CA PRO A 373 13.36 14.70 -18.25
C PRO A 373 14.76 14.11 -18.49
N ALA A 374 14.92 13.33 -19.55
CA ALA A 374 16.23 12.88 -20.02
C ALA A 374 16.96 14.03 -20.70
N GLN A 375 18.28 13.91 -20.85
CA GLN A 375 19.05 14.89 -21.61
C GLN A 375 18.48 15.05 -23.04
N GLY A 376 18.14 16.29 -23.41
CA GLY A 376 17.55 16.62 -24.72
C GLY A 376 16.02 16.51 -24.79
N GLU A 377 15.36 15.99 -23.75
CA GLU A 377 13.90 16.09 -23.62
C GLU A 377 13.48 17.52 -23.23
N PRO A 378 12.23 17.93 -23.51
CA PRO A 378 11.70 19.22 -23.05
C PRO A 378 11.92 19.41 -21.54
N LEU A 379 12.34 20.62 -21.15
CA LEU A 379 12.66 21.02 -19.77
C LEU A 379 13.90 20.36 -19.16
N SER A 380 14.66 19.56 -19.92
CA SER A 380 15.98 19.06 -19.49
C SER A 380 17.00 20.18 -19.25
N ASP A 381 16.82 21.34 -19.88
CA ASP A 381 17.60 22.56 -19.67
C ASP A 381 17.41 23.18 -18.28
N THR A 382 16.40 22.74 -17.53
CA THR A 382 16.23 23.10 -16.11
C THR A 382 17.16 22.32 -15.17
N TRP A 383 17.93 21.36 -15.70
CA TRP A 383 18.98 20.61 -15.02
C TRP A 383 20.34 20.92 -15.65
N VAL A 384 21.10 21.80 -15.00
CA VAL A 384 22.41 22.24 -15.47
C VAL A 384 23.51 21.62 -14.61
N GLY A 385 24.19 20.64 -15.18
CA GLY A 385 25.28 19.89 -14.56
C GLY A 385 25.10 18.39 -14.76
N LYS A 386 26.02 17.58 -14.23
CA LYS A 386 26.01 16.12 -14.47
C LYS A 386 25.03 15.35 -13.57
N ALA A 387 24.37 15.97 -12.58
CA ALA A 387 23.45 15.21 -11.72
C ALA A 387 22.16 14.77 -12.43
N LEU A 388 21.90 15.25 -13.66
CA LEU A 388 20.83 14.73 -14.50
C LEU A 388 20.94 13.20 -14.74
N GLU A 389 22.15 12.64 -14.63
CA GLU A 389 22.39 11.19 -14.70
C GLU A 389 21.85 10.43 -13.47
N HIS A 390 21.71 11.11 -12.32
CA HIS A 390 21.28 10.55 -11.03
C HIS A 390 20.32 11.50 -10.29
N PRO A 391 19.13 11.79 -10.84
CA PRO A 391 18.39 13.00 -10.47
C PRO A 391 17.36 12.84 -9.35
N CYS A 392 17.01 11.61 -8.96
CA CYS A 392 15.93 11.28 -8.00
C CYS A 392 14.54 11.74 -8.47
N ALA A 393 13.86 12.57 -7.69
CA ALA A 393 12.45 12.97 -7.84
C ALA A 393 11.48 11.77 -7.80
N SER A 394 11.69 10.86 -6.86
CA SER A 394 10.87 9.66 -6.67
C SER A 394 9.43 10.00 -6.22
N THR A 395 8.52 9.03 -6.24
CA THR A 395 7.06 9.23 -6.21
C THR A 395 6.40 8.33 -5.16
N TRP A 396 7.03 8.23 -4.00
CA TRP A 396 6.86 7.17 -3.01
C TRP A 396 5.59 7.24 -2.15
N LEU A 397 4.71 8.22 -2.38
CA LEU A 397 3.37 8.29 -1.79
C LEU A 397 2.27 8.21 -2.85
N THR A 398 1.16 7.62 -2.44
CA THR A 398 -0.04 7.44 -3.28
C THR A 398 -0.62 8.81 -3.67
N GLY A 399 -0.88 9.00 -4.96
CA GLY A 399 -1.55 10.19 -5.48
C GLY A 399 -3.07 10.19 -5.23
N THR A 400 -3.74 11.22 -5.76
CA THR A 400 -5.20 11.40 -5.70
C THR A 400 -5.80 11.50 -7.10
N TYR A 401 -7.12 11.32 -7.21
CA TYR A 401 -7.83 11.32 -8.49
C TYR A 401 -9.18 12.03 -8.37
N ASP A 402 -9.48 12.88 -9.35
CA ASP A 402 -10.81 13.46 -9.55
C ASP A 402 -11.54 12.68 -10.66
N PRO A 403 -12.56 11.87 -10.33
CA PRO A 403 -13.32 11.11 -11.32
C PRO A 403 -14.18 11.98 -12.23
N ASP A 404 -14.62 13.16 -11.79
CA ASP A 404 -15.44 14.07 -12.59
C ASP A 404 -14.57 14.82 -13.61
N ALA A 405 -13.36 15.23 -13.21
CA ALA A 405 -12.41 15.90 -14.10
C ALA A 405 -11.53 14.93 -14.92
N GLN A 406 -11.50 13.66 -14.51
CA GLN A 406 -10.61 12.63 -15.05
C GLN A 406 -9.13 13.04 -15.00
N LEU A 407 -8.70 13.58 -13.86
CA LEU A 407 -7.33 14.03 -13.63
C LEU A 407 -6.71 13.29 -12.45
N LEU A 408 -5.54 12.72 -12.67
CA LEU A 408 -4.68 12.11 -11.67
C LEU A 408 -3.68 13.16 -11.16
N TYR A 409 -3.57 13.32 -9.85
CA TYR A 409 -2.60 14.21 -9.21
C TYR A 409 -1.59 13.37 -8.44
N TRP A 410 -0.32 13.53 -8.78
CA TRP A 410 0.74 12.77 -8.12
C TRP A 410 1.87 13.69 -7.69
N PRO A 411 2.30 13.63 -6.42
CA PRO A 411 3.36 14.49 -5.94
C PRO A 411 4.76 13.84 -6.13
N THR A 412 5.80 14.64 -6.27
CA THR A 412 7.17 14.22 -6.59
C THR A 412 8.16 14.69 -5.52
N GLY A 413 9.19 13.87 -5.28
CA GLY A 413 10.20 14.10 -4.26
C GLY A 413 11.37 15.00 -4.67
N ASN A 414 12.35 15.05 -3.80
CA ASN A 414 13.61 15.81 -3.87
C ASN A 414 14.46 15.52 -5.13
N PRO A 415 15.27 16.48 -5.57
CA PRO A 415 16.31 16.26 -6.57
C PRO A 415 17.65 15.83 -5.92
N CYS A 416 18.32 14.84 -6.50
CA CYS A 416 19.64 14.40 -6.04
C CYS A 416 20.81 15.11 -6.74
N PRO A 417 21.94 15.36 -6.03
CA PRO A 417 22.13 15.05 -4.62
C PRO A 417 21.44 16.05 -3.70
N ASP A 418 20.89 15.58 -2.61
CA ASP A 418 19.87 16.27 -1.79
C ASP A 418 20.32 17.66 -1.32
N TYR A 419 21.58 17.79 -0.86
CA TYR A 419 22.07 19.02 -0.24
C TYR A 419 23.05 19.83 -1.10
N ASN A 420 23.59 19.24 -2.17
CA ASN A 420 24.57 19.91 -3.04
C ASN A 420 24.05 20.18 -4.45
N GLY A 421 23.49 21.37 -4.65
CA GLY A 421 22.97 21.82 -5.94
C GLY A 421 24.00 22.18 -7.01
N ASP A 422 25.31 22.13 -6.73
CA ASP A 422 26.36 22.69 -7.61
C ASP A 422 26.38 22.03 -9.01
N GLU A 423 26.06 20.73 -9.08
CA GLU A 423 26.01 19.91 -10.31
C GLU A 423 24.57 19.69 -10.83
N ARG A 424 23.60 20.45 -10.32
CA ARG A 424 22.19 20.41 -10.72
C ARG A 424 21.54 21.79 -10.64
N LYS A 425 22.21 22.81 -11.16
CA LYS A 425 21.65 24.18 -11.19
C LYS A 425 20.37 24.22 -12.02
N GLY A 426 19.54 25.23 -11.77
CA GLY A 426 18.24 25.39 -12.43
C GLY A 426 17.10 24.83 -11.58
N ASN A 427 15.87 24.87 -12.11
CA ASN A 427 14.68 24.53 -11.33
C ASN A 427 14.56 23.03 -10.98
N ASN A 428 15.31 22.15 -11.64
CA ASN A 428 15.26 20.70 -11.43
C ASN A 428 13.87 20.08 -11.69
N LEU A 429 13.19 20.46 -12.78
CA LEU A 429 11.83 19.97 -13.01
C LEU A 429 11.80 18.47 -13.34
N TYR A 430 10.87 17.68 -12.82
CA TYR A 430 9.73 18.04 -11.98
C TYR A 430 9.93 17.57 -10.53
N SER A 431 11.08 17.82 -9.90
CA SER A 431 11.26 17.56 -8.47
C SER A 431 10.40 18.50 -7.63
N ASN A 432 10.04 18.09 -6.41
CA ASN A 432 9.26 18.85 -5.42
C ASN A 432 8.05 19.56 -6.02
N SER A 433 7.27 18.78 -6.77
CA SER A 433 6.13 19.26 -7.55
C SER A 433 4.91 18.38 -7.30
N VAL A 434 3.74 18.91 -7.66
CA VAL A 434 2.59 18.08 -8.02
C VAL A 434 2.41 18.10 -9.52
N VAL A 435 2.23 16.93 -10.13
CA VAL A 435 1.90 16.79 -11.55
C VAL A 435 0.45 16.33 -11.70
N ALA A 436 -0.27 16.96 -12.63
CA ALA A 436 -1.60 16.52 -13.04
C ALA A 436 -1.50 15.80 -14.38
N LEU A 437 -1.89 14.53 -14.40
CA LEU A 437 -1.81 13.65 -15.56
C LEU A 437 -3.20 13.27 -16.03
N GLU A 438 -3.34 13.07 -17.33
CA GLU A 438 -4.44 12.28 -17.85
C GLU A 438 -4.17 10.79 -17.50
N PRO A 439 -5.12 10.10 -16.85
CA PRO A 439 -4.87 8.78 -16.25
C PRO A 439 -4.68 7.64 -17.27
N THR A 440 -5.27 7.71 -18.46
CA THR A 440 -5.21 6.63 -19.46
C THR A 440 -3.93 6.63 -20.29
N THR A 441 -3.28 7.78 -20.41
CA THR A 441 -2.12 8.03 -21.28
C THR A 441 -0.87 8.48 -20.53
N GLY A 442 -1.00 8.98 -19.30
CA GLY A 442 0.08 9.58 -18.54
C GLY A 442 0.50 10.95 -19.07
N THR A 443 -0.29 11.57 -19.96
CA THR A 443 0.04 12.88 -20.53
C THR A 443 -0.08 13.97 -19.47
N LEU A 444 1.00 14.75 -19.28
CA LEU A 444 1.01 15.91 -18.39
C LEU A 444 0.01 16.98 -18.87
N LYS A 445 -0.84 17.43 -17.95
CA LYS A 445 -1.82 18.52 -18.16
C LYS A 445 -1.30 19.83 -17.59
N TRP A 446 -0.84 19.79 -16.36
CA TRP A 446 -0.20 20.91 -15.68
C TRP A 446 0.69 20.38 -14.55
N TYR A 447 1.60 21.21 -14.05
CA TYR A 447 2.36 20.94 -12.84
C TYR A 447 2.47 22.21 -12.01
N PHE A 448 2.69 22.07 -10.71
CA PHE A 448 3.08 23.15 -9.81
C PHE A 448 4.30 22.71 -9.00
N GLN A 449 5.38 23.48 -9.04
CA GLN A 449 6.61 23.19 -8.31
C GLN A 449 6.66 24.02 -7.02
N PHE A 450 6.65 23.36 -5.87
CA PHE A 450 6.64 24.00 -4.56
C PHE A 450 8.03 24.51 -4.16
N THR A 451 9.06 23.72 -4.42
CA THR A 451 10.45 24.04 -4.02
C THR A 451 11.42 23.91 -5.20
N PRO A 452 11.54 24.95 -6.06
CA PRO A 452 12.50 24.97 -7.16
C PRO A 452 13.94 24.96 -6.64
N HIS A 453 14.81 24.16 -7.27
CA HIS A 453 16.22 24.02 -6.88
C HIS A 453 16.42 23.72 -5.39
N ASP A 454 15.68 22.73 -4.88
CA ASP A 454 15.75 22.34 -3.47
C ASP A 454 17.16 21.92 -3.02
N LEU A 455 17.54 22.28 -1.80
CA LEU A 455 18.84 22.01 -1.19
C LEU A 455 18.70 21.44 0.24
N HIS A 456 17.48 21.07 0.63
CA HIS A 456 17.13 20.78 2.01
C HIS A 456 16.36 19.47 2.17
N ASP A 457 16.14 18.75 1.08
CA ASP A 457 15.40 17.48 1.06
C ASP A 457 13.92 17.67 1.45
N TRP A 458 13.30 18.72 0.91
CA TRP A 458 11.89 19.02 1.11
C TRP A 458 11.04 18.46 -0.02
N ASP A 459 11.04 17.14 -0.09
CA ASP A 459 10.09 16.33 -0.85
C ASP A 459 8.68 16.89 -0.77
N ALA A 460 8.06 17.12 -1.93
CA ALA A 460 6.67 17.57 -1.98
C ALA A 460 5.66 16.42 -2.00
N THR A 461 6.04 15.23 -1.53
CA THR A 461 5.26 13.98 -1.68
C THR A 461 4.00 13.91 -0.81
N GLU A 462 3.70 14.93 -0.01
CA GLU A 462 2.50 14.98 0.81
C GLU A 462 1.21 14.86 -0.03
N THR A 463 0.12 14.42 0.61
CA THR A 463 -1.13 14.11 -0.09
C THR A 463 -1.71 15.35 -0.79
N PRO A 464 -1.88 15.34 -2.13
CA PRO A 464 -2.57 16.40 -2.85
C PRO A 464 -4.09 16.28 -2.64
N LEU A 465 -4.59 16.87 -1.55
CA LEU A 465 -5.97 16.70 -1.10
C LEU A 465 -6.96 17.50 -1.97
N LEU A 466 -7.99 16.85 -2.49
CA LEU A 466 -8.99 17.47 -3.35
C LEU A 466 -10.24 17.86 -2.55
N ALA A 467 -10.70 19.09 -2.72
CA ALA A 467 -11.90 19.59 -2.04
C ALA A 467 -12.74 20.49 -2.96
N ASP A 468 -14.06 20.34 -2.91
CA ASP A 468 -15.01 21.25 -3.56
C ASP A 468 -15.50 22.22 -2.49
N VAL A 469 -15.14 23.50 -2.62
CA VAL A 469 -15.34 24.51 -1.58
C VAL A 469 -15.83 25.80 -2.22
N ASP A 470 -16.75 26.50 -1.55
CA ASP A 470 -16.99 27.91 -1.86
C ASP A 470 -15.78 28.73 -1.38
N PHE A 471 -14.85 29.03 -2.27
CA PHE A 471 -13.61 29.73 -1.96
C PHE A 471 -13.73 31.20 -2.33
N ARG A 472 -13.72 32.06 -1.31
CA ARG A 472 -13.85 33.52 -1.43
C ARG A 472 -15.10 33.94 -2.23
N GLY A 473 -16.22 33.28 -1.96
CA GLY A 473 -17.54 33.58 -2.53
C GLY A 473 -17.75 33.06 -3.96
N ARG A 474 -16.95 32.09 -4.40
CA ARG A 474 -17.12 31.37 -5.67
C ARG A 474 -16.90 29.87 -5.45
N PRO A 475 -17.77 29.00 -6.01
CA PRO A 475 -17.50 27.56 -6.05
C PRO A 475 -16.18 27.27 -6.77
N ARG A 476 -15.27 26.56 -6.12
CA ARG A 476 -13.96 26.16 -6.68
C ARG A 476 -13.67 24.69 -6.40
N LYS A 477 -12.95 24.10 -7.34
CA LYS A 477 -12.39 22.76 -7.26
C LYS A 477 -10.93 22.88 -6.85
N LEU A 478 -10.65 22.70 -5.56
CA LEU A 478 -9.35 22.97 -4.95
C LEU A 478 -8.48 21.72 -4.85
N LEU A 479 -7.17 21.93 -4.93
CA LEU A 479 -6.14 21.04 -4.39
C LEU A 479 -5.49 21.77 -3.21
N LEU A 480 -5.47 21.11 -2.05
CA LEU A 480 -4.91 21.59 -0.78
C LEU A 480 -3.67 20.78 -0.46
N HIS A 481 -2.55 21.45 -0.18
CA HIS A 481 -1.26 20.80 0.02
C HIS A 481 -0.50 21.46 1.18
N GLY A 482 -0.22 20.71 2.24
CA GLY A 482 0.71 21.13 3.28
C GLY A 482 2.07 20.56 2.94
N ASP A 483 3.03 21.40 2.57
CA ASP A 483 4.32 20.94 2.05
C ASP A 483 5.37 20.84 3.14
N ARG A 484 6.33 19.93 2.97
CA ARG A 484 7.52 19.83 3.83
C ARG A 484 8.26 21.13 4.03
N ASN A 485 8.24 22.01 3.03
CA ASN A 485 8.89 23.32 3.06
C ASN A 485 8.24 24.33 4.05
N GLY A 486 7.10 24.00 4.67
CA GLY A 486 6.45 24.81 5.70
C GLY A 486 5.34 25.75 5.24
N PHE A 487 4.97 25.69 3.97
CA PHE A 487 3.83 26.42 3.41
C PHE A 487 2.64 25.51 3.14
N PHE A 488 1.44 26.05 3.40
CA PHE A 488 0.18 25.48 2.98
C PHE A 488 -0.25 26.14 1.69
N TYR A 489 -0.53 25.37 0.65
CA TYR A 489 -0.87 25.82 -0.68
C TYR A 489 -2.32 25.47 -1.03
N VAL A 490 -2.97 26.38 -1.74
CA VAL A 490 -4.28 26.18 -2.36
C VAL A 490 -4.13 26.45 -3.86
N LEU A 491 -4.44 25.44 -4.67
CA LEU A 491 -4.43 25.50 -6.13
C LEU A 491 -5.83 25.24 -6.68
N ASP A 492 -6.14 25.76 -7.86
CA ASP A 492 -7.23 25.24 -8.68
C ASP A 492 -6.78 23.91 -9.29
N ARG A 493 -7.45 22.80 -8.93
CA ARG A 493 -6.99 21.48 -9.36
C ARG A 493 -7.22 21.21 -10.84
N LEU A 494 -8.08 21.96 -11.53
CA LEU A 494 -8.31 21.74 -12.96
C LEU A 494 -7.19 22.35 -13.81
N THR A 495 -6.62 23.46 -13.37
CA THR A 495 -5.70 24.28 -14.17
C THR A 495 -4.29 24.39 -13.59
N GLY A 496 -4.10 24.06 -12.30
CA GLY A 496 -2.86 24.33 -11.57
C GLY A 496 -2.70 25.80 -11.16
N GLU A 497 -3.74 26.63 -11.31
CA GLU A 497 -3.68 28.05 -10.93
C GLU A 497 -3.38 28.19 -9.43
N PHE A 498 -2.34 28.94 -9.09
CA PHE A 498 -2.01 29.31 -7.72
C PHE A 498 -3.03 30.31 -7.15
N LEU A 499 -3.62 29.99 -5.99
CA LEU A 499 -4.63 30.82 -5.35
C LEU A 499 -4.18 31.43 -4.02
N LEU A 500 -3.43 30.66 -3.23
CA LEU A 500 -3.00 31.06 -1.90
C LEU A 500 -1.81 30.20 -1.46
N ALA A 501 -0.87 30.81 -0.75
CA ALA A 501 0.01 30.09 0.16
C ALA A 501 0.28 30.90 1.43
N GLU A 502 0.30 30.21 2.57
CA GLU A 502 0.63 30.80 3.87
C GLU A 502 1.55 29.85 4.66
N PRO A 503 2.52 30.37 5.42
CA PRO A 503 3.32 29.53 6.29
C PRO A 503 2.43 28.96 7.40
N PHE A 504 2.50 27.65 7.60
CA PHE A 504 1.80 27.00 8.72
C PHE A 504 2.70 26.77 9.92
N VAL A 505 3.97 27.17 9.85
CA VAL A 505 4.97 27.15 10.95
C VAL A 505 5.46 28.56 11.26
N ARG A 506 5.87 28.77 12.52
CA ARG A 506 6.41 30.07 12.96
C ARG A 506 7.87 30.29 12.56
N ASN A 507 8.68 29.24 12.61
CA ASN A 507 10.10 29.29 12.31
C ASN A 507 10.35 28.80 10.88
N LEU A 508 10.46 29.74 9.95
CA LEU A 508 10.76 29.48 8.55
C LEU A 508 11.86 30.44 8.12
N THR A 509 13.02 29.92 7.70
CA THR A 509 14.20 30.75 7.39
C THR A 509 14.56 30.77 5.92
N TRP A 510 14.11 29.78 5.14
CA TRP A 510 14.54 29.59 3.76
C TRP A 510 13.86 30.56 2.77
N ALA A 511 12.65 31.00 3.08
CA ALA A 511 11.89 31.97 2.29
C ALA A 511 11.20 33.00 3.19
N THR A 512 10.91 34.17 2.64
CA THR A 512 10.17 35.24 3.32
C THR A 512 8.66 35.19 3.04
N GLY A 513 8.24 34.33 2.10
CA GLY A 513 6.87 34.16 1.66
C GLY A 513 6.81 33.55 0.27
N ILE A 514 5.59 33.41 -0.27
CA ILE A 514 5.34 32.98 -1.65
C ILE A 514 4.88 34.19 -2.47
N GLY A 515 5.48 34.38 -3.64
CA GLY A 515 5.16 35.44 -4.58
C GLY A 515 3.78 35.25 -5.22
N ARG A 516 3.29 36.30 -5.90
CA ARG A 516 1.99 36.24 -6.61
C ARG A 516 1.97 35.25 -7.77
N ASP A 517 3.15 34.88 -8.27
CA ASP A 517 3.38 33.88 -9.30
C ASP A 517 3.48 32.45 -8.74
N GLY A 518 3.30 32.27 -7.42
CA GLY A 518 3.43 30.99 -6.74
C GLY A 518 4.87 30.56 -6.45
N ARG A 519 5.88 31.39 -6.75
CA ARG A 519 7.30 31.06 -6.50
C ARG A 519 7.76 31.54 -5.12
N PRO A 520 8.63 30.79 -4.43
CA PRO A 520 9.15 31.21 -3.14
C PRO A 520 10.07 32.43 -3.25
N LEU A 521 9.91 33.37 -2.31
CA LEU A 521 10.76 34.54 -2.15
C LEU A 521 11.95 34.17 -1.24
N LEU A 522 12.98 33.59 -1.85
CA LEU A 522 14.14 33.03 -1.15
C LEU A 522 14.82 34.06 -0.23
N ALA A 523 15.16 33.62 0.99
CA ALA A 523 15.98 34.38 1.92
C ALA A 523 17.48 34.17 1.63
N SER A 524 18.30 35.18 1.90
CA SER A 524 19.75 35.10 1.69
C SER A 524 20.44 34.17 2.69
N GLY A 525 21.48 33.46 2.25
CA GLY A 525 22.37 32.70 3.15
C GLY A 525 21.79 31.39 3.68
N GLN A 526 20.82 30.79 2.97
CA GLN A 526 20.15 29.55 3.38
C GLN A 526 20.68 28.31 2.67
N ALA A 527 21.55 28.48 1.67
CA ALA A 527 22.19 27.38 0.95
C ALA A 527 23.24 26.67 1.83
N PRO A 528 23.31 25.33 1.83
CA PRO A 528 24.31 24.58 2.58
C PRO A 528 25.77 24.97 2.23
N THR A 529 26.65 24.94 3.24
CA THR A 529 28.10 25.13 3.09
C THR A 529 28.86 23.93 3.69
N SER A 530 30.17 23.85 3.50
CA SER A 530 30.99 22.82 4.16
C SER A 530 30.98 22.94 5.69
N GLU A 531 30.87 24.16 6.22
CA GLU A 531 30.85 24.45 7.66
C GLU A 531 29.47 24.24 8.29
N GLY A 532 28.43 24.31 7.45
CA GLY A 532 27.04 24.10 7.83
C GLY A 532 26.24 25.39 7.88
N THR A 533 25.01 25.33 7.37
CA THR A 533 24.03 26.42 7.39
C THR A 533 22.80 25.98 8.14
N ARG A 534 22.36 26.77 9.12
CA ARG A 534 21.12 26.51 9.86
C ARG A 534 19.92 26.93 9.01
N ALA A 535 18.99 26.01 8.76
CA ALA A 535 17.73 26.30 8.08
C ALA A 535 16.53 25.70 8.85
N CYS A 536 15.38 26.36 8.72
CA CYS A 536 14.08 25.91 9.22
C CYS A 536 13.06 25.94 8.07
N PRO A 537 12.26 24.87 7.86
CA PRO A 537 12.18 23.68 8.72
C PRO A 537 13.44 22.77 8.67
N SER A 538 13.48 21.74 9.51
CA SER A 538 14.53 20.72 9.48
C SER A 538 14.46 19.90 8.18
N GLU A 539 15.38 18.94 7.97
CA GLU A 539 15.33 18.03 6.81
C GLU A 539 14.04 17.20 6.81
N ALA A 540 13.65 16.67 7.98
CA ALA A 540 12.37 16.00 8.15
C ALA A 540 11.16 16.88 7.75
N GLY A 541 11.36 18.21 7.77
CA GLY A 541 10.45 19.23 7.29
C GLY A 541 9.37 19.65 8.28
N ALA A 542 8.55 20.60 7.85
CA ALA A 542 7.48 21.15 8.66
C ALA A 542 6.26 20.23 8.73
N THR A 543 6.10 19.35 7.75
CA THR A 543 5.18 18.20 7.75
C THR A 543 5.87 17.07 6.95
N ASN A 544 5.22 15.92 6.72
CA ASN A 544 5.84 14.82 5.97
C ASN A 544 4.73 13.86 5.46
N TRP A 545 5.04 12.57 5.30
CA TRP A 545 4.12 11.52 4.86
C TRP A 545 2.85 11.27 5.70
N PRO A 546 2.74 11.61 7.01
CA PRO A 546 1.51 11.37 7.75
C PRO A 546 0.31 12.02 7.08
N SER A 547 -0.74 11.24 6.82
CA SER A 547 -1.85 11.72 6.01
C SER A 547 -2.58 12.90 6.65
N THR A 548 -2.96 13.88 5.83
CA THR A 548 -3.79 15.02 6.22
C THR A 548 -5.27 14.67 6.16
N ALA A 549 -6.12 15.54 6.71
CA ALA A 549 -7.57 15.37 6.63
C ALA A 549 -8.27 16.71 6.39
N PHE A 550 -9.47 16.69 5.82
CA PHE A 550 -10.29 17.89 5.62
C PHE A 550 -11.70 17.64 6.15
N SER A 551 -12.32 18.64 6.79
CA SER A 551 -13.74 18.56 7.18
C SER A 551 -14.57 19.59 6.41
N PRO A 552 -15.50 19.16 5.56
CA PRO A 552 -16.41 20.06 4.87
C PRO A 552 -17.28 20.89 5.83
N ALA A 553 -17.58 20.37 7.02
CA ALA A 553 -18.43 21.04 7.99
C ALA A 553 -17.74 22.23 8.66
N THR A 554 -16.43 22.17 8.87
CA THR A 554 -15.64 23.24 9.50
C THR A 554 -14.93 24.12 8.47
N GLY A 555 -14.71 23.61 7.26
CA GLY A 555 -13.87 24.26 6.26
C GLY A 555 -12.38 24.20 6.59
N PHE A 556 -11.97 23.31 7.50
CA PHE A 556 -10.58 23.22 7.97
C PHE A 556 -9.81 22.07 7.33
N PHE A 557 -8.56 22.34 7.01
CA PHE A 557 -7.53 21.38 6.66
C PHE A 557 -6.69 21.06 7.90
N TYR A 558 -6.60 19.78 8.25
CA TYR A 558 -5.87 19.30 9.42
C TYR A 558 -4.55 18.66 8.98
N LEU A 559 -3.45 19.02 9.64
CA LEU A 559 -2.14 18.42 9.43
C LEU A 559 -1.33 18.30 10.72
N MET A 560 -0.37 17.37 10.71
CA MET A 560 0.71 17.36 11.69
C MET A 560 1.80 18.33 11.24
N ALA A 561 2.09 19.33 12.08
CA ALA A 561 3.15 20.30 11.85
C ALA A 561 4.28 20.12 12.87
N GLU A 562 5.54 20.21 12.44
CA GLU A 562 6.72 20.24 13.30
C GLU A 562 7.46 21.57 13.13
N GLU A 563 7.78 22.21 14.26
CA GLU A 563 8.66 23.37 14.30
C GLU A 563 10.03 22.93 14.77
N SER A 564 10.92 22.61 13.81
CA SER A 564 12.30 22.21 14.06
C SER A 564 13.24 22.75 12.98
N CYS A 565 14.55 22.69 13.23
CA CYS A 565 15.58 23.24 12.36
C CYS A 565 16.80 22.31 12.32
N SER A 566 17.49 22.26 11.18
CA SER A 566 18.72 21.48 10.99
C SER A 566 19.88 22.38 10.59
N ILE A 567 21.11 21.92 10.87
CA ILE A 567 22.32 22.42 10.23
C ILE A 567 22.59 21.52 9.03
N PHE A 568 22.55 22.09 7.83
CA PHE A 568 22.80 21.43 6.56
C PHE A 568 24.21 21.69 6.09
N THR A 569 24.94 20.64 5.73
CA THR A 569 26.27 20.73 5.11
C THR A 569 26.24 20.18 3.70
N LYS A 570 27.14 20.68 2.84
CA LYS A 570 27.44 20.07 1.53
C LYS A 570 28.88 19.59 1.44
N ASN A 571 29.11 18.57 0.64
CA ASN A 571 30.42 18.00 0.37
C ASN A 571 30.54 17.56 -1.11
N ALA A 572 31.69 17.00 -1.48
CA ALA A 572 31.97 16.55 -2.85
C ALA A 572 31.58 15.09 -3.13
N GLN A 573 30.73 14.48 -2.29
CA GLN A 573 30.22 13.12 -2.52
C GLN A 573 29.55 13.07 -3.89
N TRP A 574 29.91 12.05 -4.66
CA TRP A 574 29.25 11.73 -5.91
C TRP A 574 28.50 10.40 -5.79
N TRP A 575 27.64 10.12 -6.76
CA TRP A 575 26.84 8.91 -6.77
C TRP A 575 27.73 7.66 -6.81
N LYS A 576 27.37 6.68 -5.99
CA LYS A 576 27.99 5.36 -5.94
C LYS A 576 26.92 4.30 -5.67
N ARG A 577 26.97 3.20 -6.41
CA ARG A 577 26.08 2.06 -6.20
C ARG A 577 26.20 1.52 -4.78
N GLY A 578 25.06 1.26 -4.13
CA GLY A 578 24.94 0.75 -2.77
C GLY A 578 24.97 1.83 -1.69
N GLU A 579 24.96 3.12 -2.05
CA GLU A 579 25.04 4.25 -1.11
C GLU A 579 23.96 5.29 -1.45
N SER A 580 23.40 5.94 -0.42
CA SER A 580 22.53 7.11 -0.60
C SER A 580 23.35 8.31 -1.09
N PHE A 581 22.74 9.19 -1.88
CA PHE A 581 23.37 10.24 -2.68
C PHE A 581 23.04 11.65 -2.16
N TYR A 582 23.27 11.88 -0.87
CA TYR A 582 22.95 13.15 -0.21
C TYR A 582 23.79 14.36 -0.67
N GLY A 583 25.07 14.15 -1.05
CA GLY A 583 25.97 15.25 -1.38
C GLY A 583 26.32 16.17 -0.18
N GLY A 584 26.15 15.68 1.04
CA GLY A 584 26.20 16.50 2.24
C GLY A 584 25.75 15.74 3.47
N GLY A 585 25.19 16.46 4.44
CA GLY A 585 24.54 15.85 5.59
C GLY A 585 23.78 16.84 6.43
N THR A 586 23.03 16.33 7.40
CA THR A 586 22.24 17.13 8.32
C THR A 586 22.55 16.74 9.75
N ARG A 587 22.38 17.69 10.66
CA ARG A 587 22.42 17.43 12.10
C ARG A 587 21.49 18.37 12.83
N HIS A 588 21.06 17.95 14.02
CA HIS A 588 20.26 18.79 14.90
C HIS A 588 20.96 20.13 15.16
N SER A 589 20.19 21.21 15.08
CA SER A 589 20.68 22.54 15.39
C SER A 589 20.76 22.75 16.91
N PRO A 590 21.95 22.97 17.50
CA PRO A 590 22.12 23.05 18.95
C PRO A 590 21.26 24.16 19.57
N GLY A 591 20.53 23.82 20.63
CA GLY A 591 19.67 24.76 21.36
C GLY A 591 18.26 24.94 20.78
N ASP A 592 17.99 24.43 19.57
CA ASP A 592 16.63 24.41 19.04
C ASP A 592 15.79 23.32 19.71
N VAL A 593 14.56 23.69 20.07
CA VAL A 593 13.55 22.78 20.62
C VAL A 593 12.58 22.44 19.50
N SER A 594 12.47 21.15 19.17
CA SER A 594 11.42 20.68 18.27
C SER A 594 10.10 20.62 19.02
N VAL A 595 9.06 21.23 18.44
CA VAL A 595 7.69 21.12 18.95
C VAL A 595 6.77 20.69 17.82
N LYS A 596 6.00 19.64 18.08
CA LYS A 596 5.00 19.12 17.15
C LYS A 596 3.59 19.55 17.54
N TYR A 597 2.78 19.84 16.52
CA TYR A 597 1.42 20.30 16.64
C TYR A 597 0.50 19.48 15.73
N LEU A 598 -0.72 19.22 16.19
CA LEU A 598 -1.85 19.06 15.27
C LEU A 598 -2.41 20.46 15.00
N ARG A 599 -2.50 20.88 13.74
CA ARG A 599 -3.03 22.18 13.35
C ARG A 599 -4.25 22.04 12.47
N ALA A 600 -5.24 22.89 12.72
CA ALA A 600 -6.34 23.15 11.79
C ALA A 600 -6.08 24.49 11.08
N LEU A 601 -6.06 24.46 9.75
CA LEU A 601 -5.91 25.62 8.89
C LEU A 601 -7.26 25.95 8.25
N ASP A 602 -7.68 27.21 8.29
CA ASP A 602 -8.83 27.69 7.53
C ASP A 602 -8.47 27.74 6.04
N VAL A 603 -9.18 26.97 5.21
CA VAL A 603 -8.89 26.88 3.77
C VAL A 603 -9.03 28.23 3.04
N GLN A 604 -9.89 29.14 3.51
CA GLN A 604 -10.11 30.44 2.88
C GLN A 604 -8.90 31.38 3.02
N THR A 605 -8.18 31.25 4.15
CA THR A 605 -7.14 32.20 4.57
C THR A 605 -5.77 31.58 4.75
N GLY A 606 -5.65 30.26 4.84
CA GLY A 606 -4.42 29.52 5.13
C GLY A 606 -3.94 29.63 6.58
N LYS A 607 -4.65 30.38 7.43
CA LYS A 607 -4.23 30.66 8.81
C LYS A 607 -4.65 29.54 9.76
N VAL A 608 -3.84 29.36 10.81
CA VAL A 608 -4.14 28.43 11.92
C VAL A 608 -5.40 28.91 12.65
N ALA A 609 -6.46 28.10 12.62
CA ALA A 609 -7.71 28.31 13.36
C ALA A 609 -7.57 27.84 14.81
N TRP A 610 -6.95 26.67 15.02
CA TRP A 610 -6.57 26.14 16.32
C TRP A 610 -5.38 25.19 16.19
N GLU A 611 -4.69 24.93 17.29
CA GLU A 611 -3.61 23.96 17.36
C GLU A 611 -3.61 23.19 18.68
N ILE A 612 -3.16 21.94 18.63
CA ILE A 612 -2.89 21.09 19.79
C ILE A 612 -1.37 20.89 19.87
N PRO A 613 -0.68 21.45 20.86
CA PRO A 613 0.77 21.31 20.99
C PRO A 613 1.16 19.95 21.59
N ASN A 614 2.45 19.61 21.47
CA ASN A 614 3.08 18.47 22.13
C ASN A 614 2.44 17.11 21.81
N VAL A 615 1.98 16.91 20.57
CA VAL A 615 1.48 15.61 20.07
C VAL A 615 2.60 14.56 19.85
N GLY A 616 3.82 14.89 20.30
CA GLY A 616 5.01 14.04 20.45
C GLY A 616 5.63 13.44 19.20
N GLY A 617 6.81 12.83 19.40
CA GLY A 617 7.63 12.20 18.36
C GLY A 617 8.14 13.17 17.28
N GLY A 618 9.12 12.73 16.47
CA GLY A 618 9.50 13.46 15.25
C GLY A 618 8.36 13.46 14.21
N ILE A 619 8.54 14.14 13.08
CA ILE A 619 7.47 14.35 12.10
C ILE A 619 6.92 13.05 11.53
N LEU A 620 7.73 11.99 11.47
CA LEU A 620 7.40 10.64 11.05
C LEU A 620 6.49 9.92 12.07
N ALA A 621 5.24 10.36 12.21
CA ALA A 621 4.27 9.86 13.21
C ALA A 621 2.91 9.45 12.60
N SER A 622 1.85 9.42 13.41
CA SER A 622 0.50 9.13 12.94
C SER A 622 -0.06 10.18 11.99
N GLY A 623 -0.79 9.75 10.96
CA GLY A 623 -1.64 10.62 10.16
C GLY A 623 -3.01 10.85 10.79
N LEU A 624 -3.92 11.43 10.01
CA LEU A 624 -5.19 11.98 10.47
C LEU A 624 -6.40 11.36 9.76
N MET A 625 -7.55 11.46 10.41
CA MET A 625 -8.87 11.21 9.83
C MET A 625 -9.90 12.11 10.51
N SER A 626 -10.86 12.63 9.76
CA SER A 626 -12.02 13.33 10.33
C SER A 626 -13.34 12.60 10.02
N THR A 627 -14.38 12.85 10.82
CA THR A 627 -15.71 12.24 10.63
C THR A 627 -16.83 13.28 10.72
N ALA A 628 -17.98 12.98 10.10
CA ALA A 628 -19.21 13.78 10.22
C ALA A 628 -19.74 13.85 11.67
N GLY A 629 -19.29 12.96 12.56
CA GLY A 629 -19.52 13.04 14.00
C GLY A 629 -18.82 14.22 14.71
N GLY A 630 -18.10 15.08 13.97
CA GLY A 630 -17.43 16.27 14.50
C GLY A 630 -16.09 15.96 15.17
N LEU A 631 -15.40 14.90 14.75
CA LEU A 631 -14.18 14.40 15.38
C LEU A 631 -13.00 14.40 14.42
N VAL A 632 -11.80 14.61 14.97
CA VAL A 632 -10.51 14.32 14.31
C VAL A 632 -9.77 13.28 15.16
N PHE A 633 -9.34 12.19 14.52
CA PHE A 633 -8.58 11.10 15.13
C PHE A 633 -7.11 11.14 14.72
N TYR A 634 -6.22 10.83 15.67
CA TYR A 634 -4.79 10.70 15.44
C TYR A 634 -4.10 9.87 16.53
N GLY A 635 -2.94 9.29 16.21
CA GLY A 635 -2.04 8.70 17.20
C GLY A 635 -1.13 9.77 17.83
N ASP A 636 -1.25 9.96 19.14
CA ASP A 636 -0.35 10.78 19.96
C ASP A 636 0.94 10.01 20.26
N SER A 637 2.05 10.48 19.68
CA SER A 637 3.38 9.90 19.85
C SER A 637 4.07 10.32 21.15
N ALA A 638 3.53 11.28 21.90
CA ALA A 638 4.04 11.63 23.23
C ALA A 638 3.54 10.62 24.28
N GLY A 639 2.23 10.34 24.25
CA GLY A 639 1.57 9.45 25.21
C GLY A 639 1.40 8.00 24.75
N GLY A 640 1.67 7.69 23.49
CA GLY A 640 1.42 6.37 22.89
C GLY A 640 -0.07 6.03 22.81
N ALA A 641 -0.92 7.04 22.61
CA ALA A 641 -2.37 6.89 22.65
C ALA A 641 -3.04 7.19 21.31
N LEU A 642 -4.12 6.47 20.98
CA LEU A 642 -5.08 6.93 19.98
C LEU A 642 -5.94 8.01 20.62
N VAL A 643 -6.07 9.17 19.97
CA VAL A 643 -6.75 10.35 20.49
C VAL A 643 -7.86 10.78 19.54
N ALA A 644 -8.96 11.26 20.11
CA ALA A 644 -10.03 11.96 19.39
C ALA A 644 -10.20 13.38 19.95
N ALA A 645 -10.16 14.37 19.06
CA ALA A 645 -10.40 15.77 19.36
C ALA A 645 -11.66 16.27 18.63
N ASP A 646 -12.29 17.30 19.20
CA ASP A 646 -13.36 18.05 18.54
C ASP A 646 -12.82 18.75 17.28
N ALA A 647 -13.44 18.50 16.14
CA ALA A 647 -12.95 18.98 14.84
C ALA A 647 -13.00 20.50 14.68
N GLN A 648 -13.89 21.18 15.40
CA GLN A 648 -14.09 22.63 15.29
C GLN A 648 -13.15 23.40 16.22
N THR A 649 -12.82 22.84 17.38
CA THR A 649 -12.15 23.57 18.48
C THR A 649 -10.80 22.98 18.87
N GLY A 650 -10.47 21.75 18.46
CA GLY A 650 -9.27 21.04 18.89
C GLY A 650 -9.34 20.52 20.33
N LYS A 651 -10.49 20.63 21.01
CA LYS A 651 -10.64 20.13 22.38
C LYS A 651 -10.48 18.61 22.41
N LEU A 652 -9.56 18.10 23.23
CA LEU A 652 -9.39 16.66 23.46
C LEU A 652 -10.64 16.08 24.14
N LEU A 653 -11.22 15.03 23.54
CA LEU A 653 -12.47 14.43 24.03
C LEU A 653 -12.28 13.00 24.53
N TRP A 654 -11.34 12.26 23.95
CA TRP A 654 -11.11 10.86 24.28
C TRP A 654 -9.69 10.45 23.94
N HIS A 655 -9.14 9.50 24.69
CA HIS A 655 -7.88 8.85 24.36
C HIS A 655 -7.85 7.40 24.86
N PHE A 656 -7.06 6.56 24.21
CA PHE A 656 -6.76 5.20 24.65
C PHE A 656 -5.28 4.90 24.46
N ASN A 657 -4.57 4.62 25.55
CA ASN A 657 -3.13 4.33 25.52
C ASN A 657 -2.88 2.90 25.02
N THR A 658 -2.14 2.76 23.92
CA THR A 658 -1.72 1.46 23.35
C THR A 658 -0.27 1.11 23.71
N GLY A 659 0.49 2.07 24.24
CA GLY A 659 1.93 1.95 24.52
C GLY A 659 2.79 1.82 23.26
N GLN A 660 2.23 2.09 22.09
CA GLN A 660 2.92 1.94 20.80
C GLN A 660 3.39 3.28 20.24
N SER A 661 4.41 3.21 19.38
CA SER A 661 4.74 4.31 18.47
C SER A 661 3.85 4.25 17.22
N TRP A 662 3.59 5.41 16.63
CA TRP A 662 2.67 5.54 15.51
C TRP A 662 3.42 5.84 14.23
N LYS A 663 3.14 5.05 13.18
CA LYS A 663 3.50 5.38 11.81
C LYS A 663 2.38 5.05 10.83
N SER A 664 1.13 5.05 11.28
CA SER A 664 -0.03 4.82 10.41
C SER A 664 -1.10 5.89 10.61
N SER A 665 -2.06 5.93 9.69
CA SER A 665 -3.20 6.84 9.76
C SER A 665 -4.45 6.07 10.22
N PRO A 666 -5.30 6.66 11.09
CA PRO A 666 -6.57 6.06 11.44
C PRO A 666 -7.50 6.02 10.23
N MET A 667 -8.37 5.02 10.20
CA MET A 667 -9.44 4.85 9.22
C MET A 667 -10.74 4.44 9.92
N THR A 668 -11.87 4.52 9.24
CA THR A 668 -13.17 4.11 9.79
C THR A 668 -13.96 3.33 8.76
N TYR A 669 -14.79 2.42 9.24
CA TYR A 669 -15.67 1.60 8.42
C TYR A 669 -16.93 1.28 9.21
N ALA A 670 -17.96 0.76 8.56
CA ALA A 670 -19.16 0.28 9.22
C ALA A 670 -19.60 -1.06 8.66
N ILE A 671 -20.01 -1.95 9.56
CA ILE A 671 -20.52 -3.28 9.21
C ILE A 671 -21.75 -3.56 10.06
N ASP A 672 -22.83 -4.00 9.41
CA ASP A 672 -24.10 -4.37 10.05
C ASP A 672 -24.61 -3.29 11.03
N GLY A 673 -24.46 -2.02 10.62
CA GLY A 673 -24.90 -0.85 11.40
C GLY A 673 -23.97 -0.43 12.55
N THR A 674 -22.82 -1.09 12.73
CA THR A 674 -21.82 -0.72 13.74
C THR A 674 -20.65 0.00 13.06
N GLN A 675 -20.34 1.22 13.51
CA GLN A 675 -19.15 1.97 13.10
C GLN A 675 -17.93 1.54 13.92
N PHE A 676 -16.81 1.35 13.22
CA PHE A 676 -15.51 1.02 13.78
C PHE A 676 -14.48 2.09 13.43
N ILE A 677 -13.54 2.33 14.34
CA ILE A 677 -12.30 3.08 14.09
C ILE A 677 -11.15 2.07 14.06
N GLY A 678 -10.37 2.03 12.98
CA GLY A 678 -9.24 1.11 12.80
C GLY A 678 -7.91 1.84 12.64
N ILE A 679 -6.82 1.29 13.17
CA ILE A 679 -5.46 1.83 13.01
C ILE A 679 -4.40 0.73 13.23
N ALA A 680 -3.24 0.86 12.61
CA ALA A 680 -2.06 0.07 12.97
C ALA A 680 -1.27 0.75 14.11
N ALA A 681 -1.32 0.18 15.31
CA ALA A 681 -0.57 0.60 16.48
C ALA A 681 0.69 -0.27 16.62
N GLY A 682 1.86 0.28 16.32
CA GLY A 682 3.09 -0.52 16.25
C GLY A 682 2.96 -1.61 15.19
N SER A 683 3.08 -2.88 15.60
CA SER A 683 2.90 -4.07 14.75
C SER A 683 1.52 -4.73 14.88
N THR A 684 0.54 -4.05 15.51
CA THR A 684 -0.79 -4.60 15.78
C THR A 684 -1.87 -3.75 15.13
N ILE A 685 -2.81 -4.40 14.44
CA ILE A 685 -4.04 -3.76 13.97
C ILE A 685 -5.01 -3.71 15.15
N MET A 686 -5.55 -2.54 15.45
CA MET A 686 -6.52 -2.34 16.52
C MET A 686 -7.78 -1.69 15.96
N THR A 687 -8.93 -2.17 16.43
CA THR A 687 -10.22 -1.54 16.12
C THR A 687 -11.00 -1.19 17.37
N PHE A 688 -11.84 -0.16 17.25
CA PHE A 688 -12.64 0.39 18.33
C PHE A 688 -14.08 0.61 17.87
N ALA A 689 -15.05 0.36 18.75
CA ALA A 689 -16.47 0.60 18.52
C ALA A 689 -17.15 1.07 19.81
N LEU A 690 -18.37 1.61 19.70
CA LEU A 690 -19.17 1.98 20.87
C LEU A 690 -19.61 0.72 21.62
N ARG A 691 -19.57 0.79 22.96
CA ARG A 691 -20.15 -0.23 23.86
C ARG A 691 -21.58 0.11 24.29
#